data_AF-A0A2V8TDI3-F1
#
_entry.id   AF-A0A2V8TDI3-F1
#
_cell.length_a   1.000
_cell.length_b   1.000
_cell.length_c   1.000
_cell.angle_alpha   90.00
_cell.angle_beta   90.00
_cell.angle_gamma   90.00
#
_symmetry.space_group_name_H-M   'P 1'
#
loop_
_entity.id
_entity.type
_entity.pdbx_description
1 polymer ?
#
loop_
_entity_poly.entity_id
_entity_poly.type
_entity_poly.pdbx_seq_one_letter_code
_entity_poly.pdbx_strand_id
1 'polypeptide(L)'
;MLRLLDRYLIREIIPYVLLGLMLLTAIIFAQEASRFSELLVVASRNGLPMETLSRVMSALVPGILVFTLPISLLIGTLVGLGRLSGDSEIVALGASGTSRLRILAPVVFLSLIVATVMMYITFNLLPKSIRNLTDLKANQSLIFQGLNAELKARVFEESFPQKVIYIEDIDRANSLWHNIFLVDLGKGPGQMTIVTATSGSLRQGERSEMPELHLQRVSLHQTDTGEAEVQDGTESQNQLPQPASGPPPVGDPGGLGAQPSSQERQKDKEKKKGANNQPPPYTAARFDEWTYGLEFSEEKKNDSTGIDRDAHQVEEMGWSDLIGYTPSDADAREWRAEIHKRVALPAACLVFALLGVGFGITHVRIGRSFGLLLGLAITILYYLMALWGQHAALAGTLPVWMGMWLANIVLAAVGVMVILAQRRPGWDPLSALSSLRHAWPSKNDNNLKTMRQGEGGPVVESPGAVRPRRSALPQLLDRLILSDLTRFFVYILGGFSALILIITLFQLLDYITRNNTEWTVVANYLLFLLPWIVNSIAPMAALVAVMVTFGILHKTSQVVALKASGQSIFRLAAPALLASLLLSAVVFLNQDYILPFTNRRQNNLRYLIRKGQEPPQTFYQTSNKWIFGSESRIFNYAYFTPTTNTFARLNVLDLSREPFSIRRRLYARRASWDNATQEWVLEKGWERRFEGDRPIAFEPFAERRVSLAEHPEYFKKETIGSSSMTLGELRRAIADLSHSGFDVLDLRIALQSKIAFPLTCLVMVLVGLPFSFSVGKRGALYGVAIGIAIGLAYWGLTGLFEQMGRYEMLPPMLAAWGPNLLFGAGGLYLFLTSRT
;
A
#
# COMPACT_ATOMS: atom_id res chain seq x y z
N MET A 1 -29.84 -36.28 -11.47
CA MET A 1 -30.07 -35.52 -12.72
C MET A 1 -30.83 -34.23 -12.41
N LEU A 2 -30.32 -33.07 -12.84
CA LEU A 2 -30.98 -31.77 -12.64
C LEU A 2 -32.30 -31.71 -13.43
N ARG A 3 -33.41 -31.37 -12.76
CA ARG A 3 -34.72 -31.15 -13.39
C ARG A 3 -34.69 -29.85 -14.22
N LEU A 4 -35.68 -29.65 -15.09
CA LEU A 4 -35.73 -28.49 -15.99
C LEU A 4 -35.63 -27.14 -15.24
N LEU A 5 -36.35 -27.02 -14.11
CA LEU A 5 -36.33 -25.84 -13.24
C LEU A 5 -34.94 -25.58 -12.64
N ASP A 6 -34.24 -26.64 -12.21
CA ASP A 6 -32.92 -26.54 -11.60
C ASP A 6 -31.91 -25.99 -12.62
N ARG A 7 -31.96 -26.50 -13.86
CA ARG A 7 -31.12 -26.01 -14.96
C ARG A 7 -31.44 -24.57 -15.33
N TYR A 8 -32.72 -24.19 -15.30
CA TYR A 8 -33.16 -22.82 -15.58
C TYR A 8 -32.60 -21.84 -14.54
N LEU A 9 -32.77 -22.13 -13.25
CA LEU A 9 -32.26 -21.29 -12.15
C LEU A 9 -30.73 -21.17 -12.18
N ILE A 10 -30.02 -22.28 -12.42
CA ILE A 10 -28.57 -22.29 -12.53
C ILE A 10 -28.12 -21.44 -13.73
N ARG A 11 -28.75 -21.61 -14.91
CA ARG A 11 -28.44 -20.84 -16.11
C ARG A 11 -28.69 -19.35 -15.94
N GLU A 12 -29.65 -18.97 -15.11
CA GLU A 12 -29.91 -17.57 -14.77
C GLU A 12 -28.87 -16.99 -13.80
N ILE A 13 -28.42 -17.76 -12.81
CA ILE A 13 -27.50 -17.27 -11.77
C ILE A 13 -26.05 -17.22 -12.26
N ILE A 14 -25.60 -18.21 -13.02
CA ILE A 14 -24.20 -18.36 -13.49
C ILE A 14 -23.64 -17.08 -14.14
N PRO A 15 -24.34 -16.41 -15.07
CA PRO A 15 -23.80 -15.19 -15.71
C PRO A 15 -23.46 -14.09 -14.71
N TYR A 16 -24.26 -13.92 -13.65
CA TYR A 16 -24.01 -12.91 -12.62
C TYR A 16 -22.89 -13.32 -11.67
N VAL A 17 -22.75 -14.62 -11.36
CA VAL A 17 -21.62 -15.14 -10.59
C VAL A 17 -20.31 -14.94 -11.36
N LEU A 18 -20.27 -15.31 -12.64
CA LEU A 18 -19.08 -15.15 -13.48
C LEU A 18 -18.73 -13.67 -13.69
N LEU A 19 -19.72 -12.81 -13.91
CA LEU A 19 -19.51 -11.37 -14.02
C LEU A 19 -18.99 -10.78 -12.72
N GLY A 20 -19.60 -11.13 -11.57
CA GLY A 20 -19.12 -10.70 -10.26
C GLY A 20 -17.69 -11.17 -9.97
N LEU A 21 -17.38 -12.43 -10.31
CA LEU A 21 -16.06 -13.02 -10.16
C LEU A 21 -15.02 -12.29 -11.02
N MET A 22 -15.32 -12.09 -12.30
CA MET A 22 -14.44 -11.39 -13.25
C MET A 22 -14.14 -9.97 -12.75
N LEU A 23 -15.18 -9.21 -12.38
CA LEU A 23 -15.01 -7.81 -11.96
C LEU A 23 -14.24 -7.70 -10.65
N LEU A 24 -14.63 -8.46 -9.61
CA LEU A 24 -13.95 -8.41 -8.32
C LEU A 24 -12.50 -8.88 -8.44
N THR A 25 -12.25 -9.93 -9.21
CA THR A 25 -10.89 -10.43 -9.44
C THR A 25 -10.08 -9.38 -10.18
N ALA A 26 -10.62 -8.73 -11.21
CA ALA A 26 -9.92 -7.68 -11.94
C ALA A 26 -9.65 -6.43 -11.06
N ILE A 27 -10.58 -6.06 -10.17
CA ILE A 27 -10.39 -4.95 -9.22
C ILE A 27 -9.25 -5.24 -8.25
N ILE A 28 -9.29 -6.38 -7.57
CA ILE A 28 -8.27 -6.74 -6.58
C ILE A 28 -6.94 -7.02 -7.27
N PHE A 29 -6.95 -7.66 -8.45
CA PHE A 29 -5.75 -7.90 -9.24
C PHE A 29 -5.09 -6.59 -9.67
N ALA A 30 -5.84 -5.62 -10.16
CA ALA A 30 -5.28 -4.31 -10.49
C ALA A 30 -4.62 -3.71 -9.24
N GLN A 31 -5.35 -3.64 -8.12
CA GLN A 31 -4.84 -3.08 -6.86
C GLN A 31 -3.54 -3.75 -6.38
N GLU A 32 -3.43 -5.09 -6.50
CA GLU A 32 -2.24 -5.82 -6.08
C GLU A 32 -1.11 -5.73 -7.11
N ALA A 33 -1.44 -5.73 -8.41
CA ALA A 33 -0.48 -5.63 -9.50
C ALA A 33 0.27 -4.29 -9.51
N SER A 34 -0.33 -3.18 -9.04
CA SER A 34 0.40 -1.91 -8.94
C SER A 34 1.57 -1.97 -7.96
N ARG A 35 1.50 -2.83 -6.93
CA ARG A 35 2.62 -3.06 -6.00
C ARG A 35 3.83 -3.67 -6.72
N PHE A 36 3.60 -4.32 -7.86
CA PHE A 36 4.61 -4.94 -8.71
C PHE A 36 4.78 -4.21 -10.05
N SER A 37 4.26 -2.97 -10.18
CA SER A 37 4.32 -2.23 -11.44
C SER A 37 5.73 -1.84 -11.86
N GLU A 38 6.67 -1.77 -10.92
CA GLU A 38 8.09 -1.56 -11.21
C GLU A 38 8.68 -2.77 -11.94
N LEU A 39 8.30 -3.99 -11.56
CA LEU A 39 8.74 -5.22 -12.24
C LEU A 39 8.27 -5.30 -13.70
N LEU A 40 7.09 -4.73 -14.01
CA LEU A 40 6.55 -4.71 -15.38
C LEU A 40 7.42 -3.91 -16.34
N VAL A 41 8.00 -2.78 -15.90
CA VAL A 41 8.81 -1.93 -16.77
C VAL A 41 10.28 -2.31 -16.74
N VAL A 42 10.79 -2.80 -15.61
CA VAL A 42 12.09 -3.50 -15.56
C VAL A 42 12.10 -4.64 -16.58
N ALA A 43 10.98 -5.34 -16.76
CA ALA A 43 10.91 -6.44 -17.72
C ALA A 43 11.03 -5.97 -19.18
N SER A 44 10.51 -4.80 -19.49
CA SER A 44 10.54 -4.25 -20.85
C SER A 44 11.93 -3.73 -21.27
N ARG A 45 12.80 -3.35 -20.34
CA ARG A 45 14.13 -2.76 -20.64
C ARG A 45 15.32 -3.63 -20.23
N ASN A 46 15.25 -4.31 -19.08
CA ASN A 46 16.38 -5.03 -18.50
C ASN A 46 16.37 -6.54 -18.82
N GLY A 47 15.44 -6.98 -19.69
CA GLY A 47 15.38 -8.36 -20.16
C GLY A 47 14.90 -9.35 -19.10
N LEU A 48 14.04 -8.96 -18.14
CA LEU A 48 13.34 -9.98 -17.35
C LEU A 48 12.59 -10.89 -18.33
N PRO A 49 12.79 -12.21 -18.27
CA PRO A 49 12.01 -13.13 -19.08
C PRO A 49 10.53 -12.86 -18.84
N MET A 50 9.76 -12.67 -19.91
CA MET A 50 8.29 -12.51 -19.83
C MET A 50 7.65 -13.68 -19.04
N GLU A 51 8.32 -14.83 -19.04
CA GLU A 51 8.04 -15.98 -18.19
C GLU A 51 8.00 -15.62 -16.70
N THR A 52 9.01 -14.93 -16.17
CA THR A 52 9.09 -14.58 -14.75
C THR A 52 7.98 -13.64 -14.33
N LEU A 53 7.70 -12.64 -15.16
CA LEU A 53 6.57 -11.74 -14.94
C LEU A 53 5.25 -12.51 -14.94
N SER A 54 5.05 -13.42 -15.91
CA SER A 54 3.84 -14.25 -15.97
C SER A 54 3.71 -15.15 -14.74
N ARG A 55 4.83 -15.62 -14.17
CA ARG A 55 4.86 -16.43 -12.95
C ARG A 55 4.48 -15.62 -11.71
N VAL A 56 4.96 -14.38 -11.56
CA VAL A 56 4.52 -13.47 -10.48
C VAL A 56 3.03 -13.17 -10.62
N MET A 57 2.58 -12.77 -11.81
CA MET A 57 1.18 -12.40 -12.05
C MET A 57 0.23 -13.58 -11.82
N SER A 58 0.59 -14.77 -12.29
CA SER A 58 -0.21 -15.98 -12.06
C SER A 58 -0.19 -16.44 -10.60
N ALA A 59 0.90 -16.21 -9.87
CA ALA A 59 0.97 -16.53 -8.44
C ALA A 59 0.02 -15.66 -7.59
N LEU A 60 -0.31 -14.44 -8.01
CA LEU A 60 -1.28 -13.57 -7.31
C LEU A 60 -2.73 -14.05 -7.44
N VAL A 61 -3.08 -14.70 -8.56
CA VAL A 61 -4.48 -15.03 -8.90
C VAL A 61 -5.15 -15.96 -7.87
N PRO A 62 -4.52 -17.07 -7.39
CA PRO A 62 -5.12 -17.93 -6.38
C PRO A 62 -5.50 -17.22 -5.08
N GLY A 63 -4.62 -16.34 -4.57
CA GLY A 63 -4.91 -15.55 -3.38
C GLY A 63 -6.14 -14.65 -3.56
N ILE A 64 -6.28 -14.04 -4.73
CA ILE A 64 -7.44 -13.20 -5.05
C ILE A 64 -8.72 -14.03 -5.15
N LEU A 65 -8.68 -15.18 -5.83
CA LEU A 65 -9.84 -16.04 -6.04
C LEU A 65 -10.44 -16.58 -4.73
N VAL A 66 -9.60 -16.82 -3.71
CA VAL A 66 -10.07 -17.24 -2.37
C VAL A 66 -11.04 -16.21 -1.78
N PHE A 67 -10.82 -14.92 -2.02
CA PHE A 67 -11.73 -13.88 -1.53
C PHE A 67 -12.90 -13.63 -2.48
N THR A 68 -12.70 -13.69 -3.79
CA THR A 68 -13.73 -13.27 -4.78
C THR A 68 -14.76 -14.34 -5.11
N LEU A 69 -14.44 -15.64 -5.00
CA LEU A 69 -15.38 -16.73 -5.28
C LEU A 69 -16.62 -16.72 -4.36
N PRO A 70 -16.48 -16.67 -3.02
CA PRO A 70 -17.63 -16.62 -2.12
C PRO A 70 -18.52 -15.37 -2.33
N ILE A 71 -17.88 -14.21 -2.55
CA ILE A 71 -18.55 -12.92 -2.75
C ILE A 71 -19.32 -12.91 -4.08
N SER A 72 -18.69 -13.39 -5.15
CA SER A 72 -19.33 -13.45 -6.47
C SER A 72 -20.52 -14.41 -6.48
N LEU A 73 -20.45 -15.51 -5.73
CA LEU A 73 -21.58 -16.42 -5.53
C LEU A 73 -22.74 -15.74 -4.81
N LEU A 74 -22.48 -15.00 -3.73
CA LEU A 74 -23.50 -14.23 -3.01
C LEU A 74 -24.16 -13.18 -3.91
N ILE A 75 -23.36 -12.35 -4.58
CA ILE A 75 -23.87 -11.28 -5.44
C ILE A 75 -24.64 -11.89 -6.62
N GLY A 76 -24.10 -12.94 -7.25
CA GLY A 76 -24.74 -13.57 -8.38
C GLY A 76 -26.07 -14.24 -8.04
N THR A 77 -26.16 -14.89 -6.86
CA THR A 77 -27.42 -15.47 -6.36
C THR A 77 -28.44 -14.39 -5.99
N LEU A 78 -28.04 -13.33 -5.29
CA LEU A 78 -28.91 -12.19 -4.95
C LEU A 78 -29.44 -11.48 -6.19
N VAL A 79 -28.58 -11.21 -7.17
CA VAL A 79 -28.97 -10.50 -8.39
C VAL A 79 -29.79 -11.39 -9.33
N GLY A 80 -29.40 -12.66 -9.51
CA GLY A 80 -30.13 -13.62 -10.33
C GLY A 80 -31.54 -13.88 -9.80
N LEU A 81 -31.65 -14.21 -8.50
CA LEU A 81 -32.95 -14.39 -7.85
C LEU A 81 -33.72 -13.07 -7.75
N GLY A 82 -33.06 -11.95 -7.52
CA GLY A 82 -33.68 -10.63 -7.52
C GLY A 82 -34.27 -10.25 -8.89
N ARG A 83 -33.65 -10.65 -10.00
CA ARG A 83 -34.24 -10.51 -11.34
C ARG A 83 -35.52 -11.32 -11.44
N LEU A 84 -35.45 -12.61 -11.12
CA LEU A 84 -36.59 -13.53 -11.19
C LEU A 84 -37.74 -13.06 -10.29
N SER A 85 -37.42 -12.48 -9.12
CA SER A 85 -38.40 -11.88 -8.22
C SER A 85 -39.04 -10.63 -8.82
N GLY A 86 -38.23 -9.73 -9.38
CA GLY A 86 -38.71 -8.49 -10.02
C GLY A 86 -39.54 -8.73 -11.29
N ASP A 87 -39.22 -9.77 -12.05
CA ASP A 87 -39.98 -10.18 -13.23
C ASP A 87 -41.17 -11.11 -12.84
N SER A 88 -41.48 -11.23 -11.53
CA SER A 88 -42.58 -12.02 -10.95
C SER A 88 -42.54 -13.53 -11.24
N GLU A 89 -41.41 -14.05 -11.73
CA GLU A 89 -41.22 -15.46 -12.04
C GLU A 89 -41.21 -16.33 -10.76
N ILE A 90 -40.66 -15.84 -9.66
CA ILE A 90 -40.68 -16.54 -8.37
C ILE A 90 -42.11 -16.66 -7.82
N VAL A 91 -42.93 -15.62 -8.04
CA VAL A 91 -44.35 -15.63 -7.63
C VAL A 91 -45.13 -16.64 -8.48
N ALA A 92 -44.88 -16.68 -9.80
CA ALA A 92 -45.48 -17.67 -10.69
C ALA A 92 -45.07 -19.11 -10.33
N LEU A 93 -43.80 -19.34 -9.98
CA LEU A 93 -43.32 -20.62 -9.47
C LEU A 93 -44.05 -21.02 -8.18
N GLY A 94 -44.24 -20.08 -7.25
CA GLY A 94 -45.03 -20.33 -6.04
C GLY A 94 -46.49 -20.68 -6.34
N ALA A 95 -47.12 -19.98 -7.29
CA ALA A 95 -48.51 -20.21 -7.70
C ALA A 95 -48.73 -21.58 -8.38
N SER A 96 -47.71 -22.11 -9.07
CA SER A 96 -47.72 -23.47 -9.65
C SER A 96 -47.48 -24.60 -8.63
N GLY A 97 -47.51 -24.29 -7.33
CA GLY A 97 -47.37 -25.27 -6.26
C GLY A 97 -45.92 -25.68 -5.96
N THR A 98 -44.92 -25.01 -6.57
CA THR A 98 -43.53 -25.28 -6.21
C THR A 98 -43.16 -24.60 -4.90
N SER A 99 -42.66 -25.40 -3.95
CA SER A 99 -42.14 -24.90 -2.68
C SER A 99 -40.97 -23.92 -2.91
N ARG A 100 -40.97 -22.78 -2.21
CA ARG A 100 -39.87 -21.78 -2.25
C ARG A 100 -38.52 -22.38 -1.85
N LEU A 101 -38.52 -23.41 -1.00
CA LEU A 101 -37.30 -24.13 -0.59
C LEU A 101 -36.69 -24.94 -1.72
N ARG A 102 -37.46 -25.23 -2.79
CA ARG A 102 -36.92 -25.94 -3.94
C ARG A 102 -35.93 -25.10 -4.74
N ILE A 103 -35.99 -23.77 -4.62
CA ILE A 103 -34.99 -22.86 -5.19
C ILE A 103 -33.64 -23.02 -4.49
N LEU A 104 -33.61 -23.46 -3.23
CA LEU A 104 -32.37 -23.67 -2.48
C LEU A 104 -31.52 -24.80 -3.06
N ALA A 105 -32.13 -25.90 -3.50
CA ALA A 105 -31.41 -27.08 -3.99
C ALA A 105 -30.43 -26.79 -5.16
N PRO A 106 -30.84 -26.13 -6.27
CA PRO A 106 -29.93 -25.80 -7.36
C PRO A 106 -28.83 -24.80 -6.95
N VAL A 107 -29.14 -23.87 -6.03
CA VAL A 107 -28.17 -22.88 -5.55
C VAL A 107 -27.14 -23.52 -4.61
N VAL A 108 -27.58 -24.44 -3.74
CA VAL A 108 -26.68 -25.25 -2.90
C VAL A 108 -25.79 -26.14 -3.76
N PHE A 109 -26.34 -26.77 -4.80
CA PHE A 109 -25.54 -27.56 -5.75
C PHE A 109 -24.45 -26.70 -6.43
N LEU A 110 -24.81 -25.51 -6.92
CA LEU A 110 -23.85 -24.56 -7.49
C LEU A 110 -22.78 -24.16 -6.45
N SER A 111 -23.19 -23.90 -5.21
CA SER A 111 -22.26 -23.52 -4.14
C SER A 111 -21.31 -24.64 -3.72
N LEU A 112 -21.73 -25.91 -3.82
CA LEU A 112 -20.88 -27.07 -3.56
C LEU A 112 -19.78 -27.19 -4.64
N ILE A 113 -20.12 -26.91 -5.90
CA ILE A 113 -19.15 -26.85 -6.99
C ILE A 113 -18.13 -25.74 -6.72
N VAL A 114 -18.60 -24.53 -6.39
CA VAL A 114 -17.72 -23.39 -6.06
C VAL A 114 -16.85 -23.69 -4.84
N ALA A 115 -17.41 -24.29 -3.78
CA ALA A 115 -16.67 -24.71 -2.58
C ALA A 115 -15.59 -25.75 -2.92
N THR A 116 -15.88 -26.70 -3.81
CA THR A 116 -14.91 -27.72 -4.24
C THR A 116 -13.74 -27.08 -5.01
N VAL A 117 -14.04 -26.17 -5.93
CA VAL A 117 -13.02 -25.39 -6.64
C VAL A 117 -12.18 -24.58 -5.65
N MET A 118 -12.83 -23.93 -4.69
CA MET A 118 -12.17 -23.11 -3.69
C MET A 118 -11.30 -23.94 -2.73
N MET A 119 -11.73 -25.15 -2.37
CA MET A 119 -10.95 -26.11 -1.58
C MET A 119 -9.69 -26.53 -2.33
N TYR A 120 -9.82 -26.84 -3.63
CA TYR A 120 -8.67 -27.14 -4.48
C TYR A 120 -7.69 -25.97 -4.55
N ILE A 121 -8.19 -24.74 -4.72
CA ILE A 121 -7.37 -23.52 -4.73
C ILE A 121 -6.63 -23.36 -3.40
N THR A 122 -7.36 -23.43 -2.28
CA THR A 122 -6.83 -23.17 -0.94
C THR A 122 -5.80 -24.22 -0.52
N PHE A 123 -6.00 -25.49 -0.87
CA PHE A 123 -5.13 -26.58 -0.40
C PHE A 123 -3.89 -26.79 -1.28
N ASN A 124 -3.98 -26.47 -2.58
CA ASN A 124 -2.92 -26.79 -3.55
C ASN A 124 -2.34 -25.56 -4.23
N LEU A 125 -3.18 -24.70 -4.80
CA LEU A 125 -2.72 -23.56 -5.59
C LEU A 125 -2.17 -22.44 -4.71
N LEU A 126 -2.84 -22.15 -3.60
CA LEU A 126 -2.47 -21.05 -2.71
C LEU A 126 -1.08 -21.25 -2.08
N PRO A 127 -0.75 -22.40 -1.45
CA PRO A 127 0.59 -22.59 -0.90
C PRO A 127 1.67 -22.58 -1.98
N LYS A 128 1.40 -23.16 -3.16
CA LYS A 128 2.32 -23.10 -4.31
C LYS A 128 2.54 -21.69 -4.82
N SER A 129 1.49 -20.85 -4.83
CA SER A 129 1.58 -19.44 -5.18
C SER A 129 2.43 -18.66 -4.20
N ILE A 130 2.23 -18.86 -2.89
CA ILE A 130 3.01 -18.19 -1.85
C ILE A 130 4.48 -18.62 -1.94
N ARG A 131 4.75 -19.93 -2.05
CA ARG A 131 6.10 -20.47 -2.29
C ARG A 131 6.74 -19.90 -3.55
N ASN A 132 6.01 -19.87 -4.68
CA ASN A 132 6.54 -19.25 -5.90
C ASN A 132 6.89 -17.78 -5.69
N LEU A 133 6.08 -17.01 -4.94
CA LEU A 133 6.39 -15.61 -4.65
C LEU A 133 7.58 -15.46 -3.71
N THR A 134 7.75 -16.35 -2.73
CA THR A 134 8.88 -16.32 -1.80
C THR A 134 10.16 -16.80 -2.47
N ASP A 135 10.11 -17.86 -3.28
CA ASP A 135 11.20 -18.33 -4.14
C ASP A 135 11.61 -17.26 -5.16
N LEU A 136 10.66 -16.55 -5.77
CA LEU A 136 10.97 -15.46 -6.71
C LEU A 136 11.57 -14.25 -5.99
N LYS A 137 11.14 -13.93 -4.77
CA LYS A 137 11.80 -12.92 -3.95
C LYS A 137 13.19 -13.38 -3.51
N ALA A 138 13.38 -14.67 -3.28
CA ALA A 138 14.67 -15.27 -2.93
C ALA A 138 15.60 -15.42 -4.13
N ASN A 139 15.06 -15.48 -5.36
CA ASN A 139 15.84 -15.53 -6.60
C ASN A 139 16.66 -14.24 -6.76
N GLN A 140 17.96 -14.37 -6.53
CA GLN A 140 18.89 -13.26 -6.42
C GLN A 140 19.10 -12.50 -7.74
N SER A 141 18.80 -13.10 -8.90
CA SER A 141 18.82 -12.42 -10.20
C SER A 141 17.72 -11.36 -10.34
N LEU A 142 16.57 -11.56 -9.69
CA LEU A 142 15.49 -10.58 -9.61
C LEU A 142 15.81 -9.49 -8.60
N ILE A 143 16.44 -9.85 -7.48
CA ILE A 143 17.00 -8.89 -6.53
C ILE A 143 18.04 -8.01 -7.26
N PHE A 144 18.92 -8.59 -8.08
CA PHE A 144 19.94 -7.88 -8.85
C PHE A 144 19.37 -6.90 -9.88
N GLN A 145 18.40 -7.36 -10.69
CA GLN A 145 17.74 -6.50 -11.68
C GLN A 145 16.80 -5.46 -11.03
N GLY A 146 16.22 -5.79 -9.88
CA GLY A 146 15.50 -4.86 -9.01
C GLY A 146 16.42 -3.82 -8.39
N LEU A 147 17.58 -4.21 -7.86
CA LEU A 147 18.61 -3.34 -7.29
C LEU A 147 19.06 -2.28 -8.29
N ASN A 148 19.40 -2.70 -9.51
CA ASN A 148 19.85 -1.77 -10.55
C ASN A 148 18.72 -0.83 -11.02
N ALA A 149 17.46 -1.22 -10.83
CA ALA A 149 16.31 -0.37 -11.10
C ALA A 149 16.01 0.61 -9.94
N GLU A 150 16.14 0.14 -8.70
CA GLU A 150 15.78 0.82 -7.46
C GLU A 150 16.87 1.79 -6.98
N LEU A 151 18.15 1.51 -7.26
CA LEU A 151 19.26 2.43 -7.01
C LEU A 151 19.07 3.73 -7.79
N LYS A 152 18.92 4.83 -7.06
CA LYS A 152 18.77 6.17 -7.63
C LYS A 152 20.09 6.92 -7.57
N ALA A 153 20.40 7.61 -8.67
CA ALA A 153 21.52 8.53 -8.67
C ALA A 153 21.26 9.62 -7.61
N ARG A 154 22.32 9.99 -6.91
CA ARG A 154 22.37 11.04 -5.90
C ARG A 154 21.55 10.75 -4.63
N VAL A 155 21.20 9.50 -4.36
CA VAL A 155 20.52 9.09 -3.12
C VAL A 155 21.45 8.19 -2.30
N PHE A 156 21.48 8.37 -0.98
CA PHE A 156 22.12 7.41 -0.08
C PHE A 156 21.23 6.19 0.06
N GLU A 157 21.69 5.07 -0.46
CA GLU A 157 21.01 3.79 -0.34
C GLU A 157 21.45 3.10 0.95
N GLU A 158 20.51 2.97 1.89
CA GLU A 158 20.70 2.30 3.18
C GLU A 158 19.99 0.94 3.23
N SER A 159 19.44 0.45 2.11
CA SER A 159 18.80 -0.88 2.03
C SER A 159 19.74 -2.04 2.33
N PHE A 160 21.06 -1.79 2.36
CA PHE A 160 22.08 -2.78 2.67
C PHE A 160 22.45 -2.74 4.17
N PRO A 161 22.37 -3.86 4.90
CA PRO A 161 22.75 -3.89 6.31
C PRO A 161 24.18 -3.40 6.52
N GLN A 162 24.37 -2.40 7.41
CA GLN A 162 25.66 -1.80 7.75
C GLN A 162 26.44 -1.18 6.57
N LYS A 163 25.80 -1.02 5.40
CA LYS A 163 26.44 -0.44 4.22
C LYS A 163 25.64 0.74 3.73
N VAL A 164 26.33 1.79 3.29
CA VAL A 164 25.71 2.95 2.66
C VAL A 164 26.36 3.16 1.32
N ILE A 165 25.56 3.13 0.26
CA ILE A 165 26.02 3.30 -1.11
C ILE A 165 25.44 4.60 -1.66
N TYR A 166 26.29 5.39 -2.29
CA TYR A 166 25.93 6.60 -3.00
C TYR A 166 26.57 6.57 -4.37
N ILE A 167 25.82 6.98 -5.39
CA ILE A 167 26.27 7.01 -6.78
C ILE A 167 25.91 8.39 -7.33
N GLU A 168 26.87 9.18 -7.82
CA GLU A 168 26.59 10.54 -8.29
C GLU A 168 25.84 10.55 -9.62
N ASP A 169 26.18 9.65 -10.54
CA ASP A 169 25.52 9.52 -11.83
C ASP A 169 25.45 8.06 -12.27
N ILE A 170 24.31 7.66 -12.80
CA ILE A 170 24.04 6.29 -13.26
C ILE A 170 23.68 6.41 -14.74
N ASP A 171 24.64 6.05 -15.59
CA ASP A 171 24.36 5.85 -17.01
C ASP A 171 23.66 4.49 -17.18
N ARG A 172 22.32 4.55 -17.18
CA ARG A 172 21.47 3.37 -17.35
C ARG A 172 21.57 2.76 -18.75
N ALA A 173 22.02 3.50 -19.77
CA ALA A 173 22.14 2.97 -21.13
C ALA A 173 23.38 2.06 -21.26
N ASN A 174 24.48 2.44 -20.61
CA ASN A 174 25.73 1.68 -20.66
C ASN A 174 26.01 0.87 -19.38
N SER A 175 25.09 0.87 -18.40
CA SER A 175 25.25 0.22 -17.08
C SER A 175 26.55 0.61 -16.36
N LEU A 176 26.94 1.88 -16.52
CA LEU A 176 28.14 2.47 -15.94
C LEU A 176 27.73 3.49 -14.88
N TRP A 177 28.31 3.35 -13.71
CA TRP A 177 28.11 4.24 -12.57
C TRP A 177 29.33 5.13 -12.45
N HIS A 178 29.11 6.42 -12.22
CA HIS A 178 30.19 7.40 -12.04
C HIS A 178 30.16 7.91 -10.60
N ASN A 179 31.36 8.08 -10.03
CA ASN A 179 31.59 8.65 -8.71
C ASN A 179 30.77 7.96 -7.60
N ILE A 180 31.25 6.78 -7.22
CA ILE A 180 30.62 5.90 -6.24
C ILE A 180 31.27 6.14 -4.88
N PHE A 181 30.46 6.37 -3.87
CA PHE A 181 30.85 6.46 -2.46
C PHE A 181 30.17 5.33 -1.71
N LEU A 182 30.96 4.39 -1.19
CA LEU A 182 30.50 3.26 -0.41
C LEU A 182 31.07 3.35 1.00
N VAL A 183 30.25 3.08 1.99
CA VAL A 183 30.67 2.99 3.38
C VAL A 183 30.28 1.63 3.92
N ASP A 184 31.25 0.96 4.51
CA ASP A 184 31.07 -0.29 5.23
C ASP A 184 31.31 -0.02 6.72
N LEU A 185 30.23 -0.12 7.49
CA LEU A 185 30.25 -0.02 8.94
C LEU A 185 30.58 -1.43 9.46
N GLY A 186 31.84 -1.65 9.85
CA GLY A 186 32.28 -2.97 10.30
C GLY A 186 31.51 -3.47 11.53
N LYS A 187 31.67 -4.75 11.89
CA LYS A 187 30.97 -5.36 13.04
C LYS A 187 31.38 -4.78 14.41
N GLY A 188 32.49 -4.04 14.50
CA GLY A 188 32.99 -3.42 15.72
C GLY A 188 32.57 -1.94 15.87
N PRO A 189 32.30 -1.45 17.09
CA PRO A 189 32.00 -0.04 17.33
C PRO A 189 33.21 0.83 16.91
N GLY A 190 33.00 1.71 15.94
CA GLY A 190 34.03 2.64 15.47
C GLY A 190 34.88 2.16 14.29
N GLN A 191 34.63 0.98 13.74
CA GLN A 191 35.29 0.56 12.50
C GLN A 191 34.49 1.05 11.29
N MET A 192 35.08 1.94 10.50
CA MET A 192 34.44 2.54 9.34
C MET A 192 35.39 2.49 8.14
N THR A 193 34.96 1.78 7.10
CA THR A 193 35.67 1.73 5.82
C THR A 193 34.91 2.58 4.82
N ILE A 194 35.57 3.59 4.28
CA ILE A 194 35.02 4.44 3.23
C ILE A 194 35.74 4.11 1.94
N VAL A 195 34.98 3.85 0.89
CA VAL A 195 35.46 3.49 -0.44
C VAL A 195 34.92 4.52 -1.41
N THR A 196 35.81 5.25 -2.09
CA THR A 196 35.44 6.13 -3.20
C THR A 196 35.96 5.53 -4.51
N ALA A 197 35.15 5.53 -5.56
CA ALA A 197 35.53 5.04 -6.87
C ALA A 197 35.06 5.99 -7.97
N THR A 198 35.85 6.16 -9.03
CA THR A 198 35.51 7.09 -10.13
C THR A 198 34.48 6.48 -11.09
N SER A 199 34.58 5.18 -11.33
CA SER A 199 33.61 4.45 -12.13
C SER A 199 33.35 3.09 -11.51
N GLY A 200 32.19 2.51 -11.82
CA GLY A 200 31.90 1.13 -11.46
C GLY A 200 30.77 0.56 -12.29
N SER A 201 30.63 -0.75 -12.22
CA SER A 201 29.51 -1.47 -12.82
C SER A 201 29.08 -2.57 -11.86
N LEU A 202 27.78 -2.78 -11.77
CA LEU A 202 27.23 -3.90 -11.03
C LEU A 202 27.21 -5.12 -11.97
N ARG A 203 27.88 -6.21 -11.58
CA ARG A 203 27.85 -7.48 -12.32
C ARG A 203 27.45 -8.61 -11.38
N GLN A 204 26.94 -9.69 -11.95
CA GLN A 204 26.70 -10.90 -11.19
C GLN A 204 28.05 -11.57 -10.90
N GLY A 205 28.31 -11.93 -9.64
CA GLY A 205 29.57 -12.57 -9.25
C GLY A 205 29.77 -13.92 -9.94
N GLU A 206 31.00 -14.21 -10.36
CA GLU A 206 31.35 -15.51 -10.98
C GLU A 206 31.51 -16.63 -9.93
N ARG A 207 31.80 -16.27 -8.67
CA ARG A 207 32.14 -17.20 -7.57
C ARG A 207 31.20 -17.11 -6.37
N SER A 208 30.47 -16.01 -6.27
CA SER A 208 29.42 -15.74 -5.29
C SER A 208 28.13 -15.53 -6.07
N GLU A 209 27.02 -16.17 -5.68
CA GLU A 209 25.70 -15.99 -6.34
C GLU A 209 25.13 -14.56 -6.15
N MET A 210 25.86 -13.70 -5.45
CA MET A 210 25.51 -12.34 -5.04
C MET A 210 25.95 -11.29 -6.07
N PRO A 211 25.31 -10.09 -6.09
CA PRO A 211 25.79 -8.95 -6.86
C PRO A 211 27.21 -8.55 -6.45
N GLU A 212 28.10 -8.42 -7.41
CA GLU A 212 29.46 -7.90 -7.21
C GLU A 212 29.57 -6.51 -7.85
N LEU A 213 30.08 -5.57 -7.06
CA LEU A 213 30.35 -4.21 -7.49
C LEU A 213 31.78 -4.17 -8.03
N HIS A 214 31.92 -4.08 -9.35
CA HIS A 214 33.22 -3.88 -9.98
C HIS A 214 33.52 -2.39 -10.05
N LEU A 215 34.42 -1.96 -9.19
CA LEU A 215 34.83 -0.58 -9.05
C LEU A 215 36.17 -0.35 -9.74
N GLN A 216 36.32 0.82 -10.35
CA GLN A 216 37.54 1.27 -11.01
C GLN A 216 38.06 2.56 -10.37
N ARG A 217 39.38 2.67 -10.27
CA ARG A 217 40.11 3.76 -9.59
C ARG A 217 39.56 4.00 -8.19
N VAL A 218 39.80 3.02 -7.33
CA VAL A 218 39.25 2.92 -5.99
C VAL A 218 40.24 3.43 -4.96
N SER A 219 39.75 4.30 -4.09
CA SER A 219 40.44 4.78 -2.91
C SER A 219 39.72 4.24 -1.67
N LEU A 220 40.41 3.41 -0.91
CA LEU A 220 39.92 2.89 0.36
C LEU A 220 40.52 3.70 1.50
N HIS A 221 39.67 4.07 2.44
CA HIS A 221 39.98 4.81 3.64
C HIS A 221 39.38 4.07 4.85
N GLN A 222 40.18 3.27 5.54
CA GLN A 222 39.75 2.55 6.73
C GLN A 222 40.17 3.32 7.98
N THR A 223 39.21 3.55 8.87
CA THR A 223 39.45 4.14 10.18
C THR A 223 39.02 3.13 11.22
N ASP A 224 39.97 2.72 12.06
CA ASP A 224 39.69 1.93 13.24
C ASP A 224 39.71 2.87 14.44
N THR A 225 38.53 3.40 14.80
CA THR A 225 38.39 4.06 16.11
C THR A 225 38.23 2.97 17.15
N GLY A 226 39.34 2.33 17.51
CA GLY A 226 39.43 1.53 18.73
C GLY A 226 39.19 2.44 19.94
N GLU A 227 37.93 2.67 20.30
CA GLU A 227 37.62 2.86 21.72
C GLU A 227 37.90 1.50 22.36
N ALA A 228 39.11 1.34 22.89
CA ALA A 228 39.37 0.29 23.84
C ALA A 228 38.32 0.47 24.95
N GLU A 229 37.31 -0.40 24.96
CA GLU A 229 36.54 -0.68 26.16
C GLU A 229 37.57 -0.97 27.24
N VAL A 230 37.73 -0.01 28.15
CA VAL A 230 38.23 -0.30 29.48
C VAL A 230 37.17 -1.22 30.05
N GLN A 231 37.40 -2.53 29.88
CA GLN A 231 36.66 -3.57 30.55
C GLN A 231 36.94 -3.35 32.03
N ASP A 232 36.07 -2.57 32.67
CA ASP A 232 36.06 -2.39 34.11
C ASP A 232 35.95 -3.80 34.71
N GLY A 233 36.93 -4.14 35.53
CA GLY A 233 37.15 -5.49 36.02
C GLY A 233 35.87 -6.07 36.60
N THR A 234 35.31 -7.06 35.92
CA THR A 234 34.42 -8.02 36.52
C THR A 234 34.94 -9.39 36.13
N GLU A 235 35.58 -10.03 37.11
CA GLU A 235 35.91 -11.45 37.06
C GLU A 235 34.66 -12.23 36.65
N SER A 236 34.72 -12.95 35.54
CA SER A 236 33.87 -14.11 35.35
C SER A 236 34.61 -15.14 34.54
N GLN A 237 34.95 -16.19 35.28
CA GLN A 237 35.48 -17.47 34.88
C GLN A 237 34.79 -17.95 33.61
N ASN A 238 35.57 -18.37 32.61
CA ASN A 238 35.13 -19.49 31.79
C ASN A 238 36.30 -20.38 31.40
N GLN A 239 36.04 -21.66 31.63
CA GLN A 239 36.93 -22.81 31.56
C GLN A 239 37.40 -23.06 30.11
N LEU A 240 38.69 -23.42 29.96
CA LEU A 240 39.12 -24.23 28.83
C LEU A 240 39.00 -25.72 29.19
N PRO A 241 38.61 -26.61 28.25
CA PRO A 241 38.71 -28.05 28.46
C PRO A 241 40.16 -28.51 28.30
N GLN A 242 40.60 -29.36 29.23
CA GLN A 242 41.88 -30.09 29.16
C GLN A 242 41.85 -31.17 28.05
N PRO A 243 43.03 -31.66 27.67
CA PRO A 243 43.23 -33.11 27.69
C PRO A 243 44.44 -33.52 28.55
N ALA A 244 44.30 -34.70 29.16
CA ALA A 244 45.18 -35.28 30.15
C ALA A 244 46.51 -35.82 29.57
N SER A 245 47.61 -35.73 30.35
CA SER A 245 48.36 -36.89 30.91
C SER A 245 49.80 -36.54 31.33
N GLY A 246 50.19 -36.95 32.55
CA GLY A 246 51.59 -36.97 33.03
C GLY A 246 51.78 -36.53 34.50
N PRO A 247 52.30 -37.36 35.42
CA PRO A 247 52.50 -37.01 36.84
C PRO A 247 53.89 -36.34 37.11
N PRO A 248 54.09 -35.70 38.29
CA PRO A 248 55.09 -34.66 38.55
C PRO A 248 56.41 -35.19 39.17
N PRO A 249 57.43 -34.32 39.36
CA PRO A 249 57.84 -34.02 40.75
C PRO A 249 58.31 -32.55 40.98
N VAL A 250 57.88 -31.88 42.06
CA VAL A 250 58.53 -31.67 43.39
C VAL A 250 59.76 -30.73 43.39
N GLY A 251 59.68 -29.63 44.17
CA GLY A 251 60.84 -28.82 44.58
C GLY A 251 60.53 -27.41 45.13
N ASP A 252 60.04 -27.35 46.38
CA ASP A 252 60.26 -26.41 47.51
C ASP A 252 60.57 -24.88 47.39
N PRO A 253 60.34 -24.12 48.49
CA PRO A 253 59.94 -22.71 48.48
C PRO A 253 61.03 -21.73 48.94
N GLY A 254 60.82 -20.43 48.68
CA GLY A 254 61.46 -19.38 49.47
C GLY A 254 61.63 -18.05 48.75
N GLY A 255 61.10 -16.97 49.35
CA GLY A 255 61.51 -15.61 49.00
C GLY A 255 60.41 -14.56 49.13
N LEU A 256 60.07 -14.18 50.36
CA LEU A 256 59.46 -12.88 50.64
C LEU A 256 60.42 -11.76 50.22
N GLY A 257 59.92 -10.73 49.53
CA GLY A 257 60.69 -9.50 49.31
C GLY A 257 59.97 -8.40 48.53
N ALA A 258 59.46 -7.43 49.28
CA ALA A 258 59.27 -6.01 48.92
C ALA A 258 58.21 -5.61 47.86
N GLN A 259 57.11 -5.03 48.36
CA GLN A 259 56.31 -4.04 47.62
C GLN A 259 57.08 -2.71 47.53
N PRO A 260 57.20 -2.06 46.35
CA PRO A 260 57.60 -0.67 46.27
C PRO A 260 56.42 0.27 46.54
N SER A 261 56.76 1.33 47.26
CA SER A 261 55.95 2.43 47.75
C SER A 261 55.18 3.22 46.68
N SER A 262 54.04 3.77 47.13
CA SER A 262 53.00 4.54 46.44
C SER A 262 53.44 5.81 45.67
N GLN A 263 54.73 6.14 45.61
CA GLN A 263 55.25 7.33 44.93
C GLN A 263 55.74 7.05 43.49
N GLU A 264 56.08 5.80 43.13
CA GLU A 264 56.38 5.44 41.73
C GLU A 264 55.12 5.36 40.84
N ARG A 265 53.96 5.05 41.42
CA ARG A 265 52.67 5.06 40.71
C ARG A 265 52.18 6.46 40.32
N GLN A 266 52.71 7.53 40.91
CA GLN A 266 52.31 8.91 40.58
C GLN A 266 53.15 9.50 39.44
N LYS A 267 54.45 9.17 39.35
CA LYS A 267 55.28 9.57 38.21
C LYS A 267 54.91 8.86 36.90
N ASP A 268 54.43 7.62 36.97
CA ASP A 268 53.91 6.92 35.78
C ASP A 268 52.50 7.37 35.35
N LYS A 269 51.73 7.99 36.26
CA LYS A 269 50.43 8.59 35.93
C LYS A 269 50.55 9.97 35.29
N GLU A 270 51.61 10.73 35.57
CA GLU A 270 51.89 11.98 34.86
C GLU A 270 52.57 11.79 33.50
N LYS A 271 53.40 10.75 33.32
CA LYS A 271 53.96 10.41 32.00
C LYS A 271 52.94 9.80 31.02
N LYS A 272 51.82 9.25 31.49
CA LYS A 272 50.73 8.73 30.63
C LYS A 272 49.67 9.77 30.21
N LYS A 273 49.71 11.01 30.71
CA LYS A 273 48.79 12.08 30.30
C LYS A 273 49.19 12.82 29.01
N GLY A 274 50.38 12.53 28.44
CA GLY A 274 50.85 13.12 27.18
C GLY A 274 50.67 12.24 25.94
N ALA A 275 50.05 11.06 26.04
CA ALA A 275 50.11 10.02 25.00
C ALA A 275 48.82 9.83 24.18
N ASN A 276 47.89 10.80 24.14
CA ASN A 276 46.63 10.65 23.38
C ASN A 276 46.57 11.45 22.07
N ASN A 277 47.73 11.89 21.56
CA ASN A 277 47.85 12.61 20.28
C ASN A 277 48.21 11.70 19.09
N GLN A 278 48.26 10.38 19.28
CA GLN A 278 48.42 9.49 18.13
C GLN A 278 47.12 9.43 17.33
N PRO A 279 47.14 9.71 16.01
CA PRO A 279 45.96 9.55 15.18
C PRO A 279 45.45 8.11 15.29
N PRO A 280 44.11 7.91 15.32
CA PRO A 280 43.57 6.55 15.24
C PRO A 280 44.16 5.85 14.02
N PRO A 281 44.49 4.54 14.13
CA PRO A 281 45.10 3.79 13.05
C PRO A 281 44.27 3.96 11.78
N TYR A 282 44.96 4.39 10.73
CA TYR A 282 44.34 4.78 9.48
C TYR A 282 45.08 4.15 8.33
N THR A 283 44.35 3.36 7.56
CA THR A 283 44.87 2.69 6.38
C THR A 283 44.21 3.30 5.18
N ALA A 284 45.01 3.92 4.31
CA ALA A 284 44.58 4.34 2.98
C ALA A 284 45.27 3.46 1.93
N ALA A 285 44.49 2.94 0.99
CA ALA A 285 44.97 2.10 -0.08
C ALA A 285 44.29 2.45 -1.40
N ARG A 286 45.02 2.32 -2.51
CA ARG A 286 44.52 2.60 -3.85
C ARG A 286 44.58 1.34 -4.71
N PHE A 287 43.50 1.12 -5.45
CA PHE A 287 43.36 -0.01 -6.36
C PHE A 287 42.86 0.50 -7.72
N ASP A 288 43.43 -0.01 -8.81
CA ASP A 288 42.94 0.34 -10.15
C ASP A 288 41.61 -0.36 -10.45
N GLU A 289 41.46 -1.59 -9.98
CA GLU A 289 40.21 -2.35 -9.99
C GLU A 289 39.99 -2.99 -8.62
N TRP A 290 38.75 -2.94 -8.13
CA TRP A 290 38.32 -3.60 -6.91
C TRP A 290 36.97 -4.26 -7.15
N THR A 291 36.85 -5.55 -6.86
CA THR A 291 35.55 -6.24 -6.81
C THR A 291 35.03 -6.31 -5.39
N TYR A 292 33.93 -5.62 -5.10
CA TYR A 292 33.32 -5.56 -3.78
C TYR A 292 32.02 -6.36 -3.77
N GLY A 293 31.98 -7.43 -2.99
CA GLY A 293 30.78 -8.26 -2.85
C GLY A 293 29.71 -7.53 -2.05
N LEU A 294 28.54 -7.32 -2.64
CA LEU A 294 27.35 -6.91 -1.90
C LEU A 294 26.79 -8.14 -1.19
N GLU A 295 27.44 -8.52 -0.09
CA GLU A 295 26.84 -9.45 0.85
C GLU A 295 25.58 -8.80 1.42
N PHE A 296 24.41 -9.18 0.92
CA PHE A 296 23.23 -9.27 1.77
C PHE A 296 23.62 -10.27 2.84
N SER A 297 24.04 -9.77 4.01
CA SER A 297 23.81 -10.59 5.18
C SER A 297 22.32 -10.91 5.09
N GLU A 298 21.98 -12.21 4.93
CA GLU A 298 20.76 -12.65 5.57
C GLU A 298 20.84 -11.98 6.93
N GLU A 299 19.89 -11.11 7.23
CA GLU A 299 19.64 -10.81 8.60
C GLU A 299 19.31 -12.19 9.18
N LYS A 300 20.33 -12.92 9.63
CA LYS A 300 20.22 -13.63 10.89
C LYS A 300 19.88 -12.52 11.85
N LYS A 301 18.58 -12.18 11.88
CA LYS A 301 17.94 -11.49 12.97
C LYS A 301 18.59 -12.10 14.18
N ASN A 302 19.39 -11.31 14.87
CA ASN A 302 20.12 -11.79 16.02
C ASN A 302 19.10 -12.52 16.90
N ASP A 303 19.35 -13.81 17.09
CA ASP A 303 18.49 -14.79 17.74
C ASP A 303 18.03 -14.27 19.10
N SER A 304 16.88 -13.60 19.11
CA SER A 304 16.14 -13.31 20.33
C SER A 304 14.62 -13.49 20.18
N THR A 305 14.11 -13.69 18.97
CA THR A 305 12.75 -14.21 18.75
C THR A 305 12.70 -15.06 17.48
N GLY A 306 12.82 -16.39 17.60
CA GLY A 306 12.66 -17.36 16.49
C GLY A 306 11.29 -17.34 15.79
N ILE A 307 10.37 -16.48 16.24
CA ILE A 307 8.96 -16.42 15.84
C ILE A 307 8.77 -15.97 14.37
N ASP A 308 9.68 -15.17 13.80
CA ASP A 308 9.42 -14.49 12.51
C ASP A 308 9.75 -15.34 11.27
N ARG A 309 10.62 -16.36 11.39
CA ARG A 309 10.89 -17.33 10.31
C ARG A 309 9.79 -18.39 10.22
N ASP A 310 9.22 -18.79 11.34
CA ASP A 310 8.33 -19.95 11.42
C ASP A 310 6.90 -19.63 10.96
N ALA A 311 6.43 -18.41 11.22
CA ALA A 311 5.04 -18.06 10.92
C ALA A 311 4.78 -17.72 9.43
N HIS A 312 5.81 -17.40 8.63
CA HIS A 312 5.69 -17.38 7.17
C HIS A 312 5.74 -18.79 6.55
N GLN A 313 6.44 -19.73 7.19
CA GLN A 313 6.48 -21.13 6.73
C GLN A 313 5.11 -21.81 6.80
N VAL A 314 4.29 -21.56 7.84
CA VAL A 314 2.99 -22.24 8.00
C VAL A 314 2.03 -21.93 6.84
N GLU A 315 2.01 -20.69 6.34
CA GLU A 315 1.18 -20.32 5.18
C GLU A 315 1.72 -20.91 3.86
N GLU A 316 3.03 -21.07 3.76
CA GLU A 316 3.71 -21.70 2.62
C GLU A 316 3.50 -23.23 2.58
N MET A 317 3.19 -23.88 3.71
CA MET A 317 3.03 -25.33 3.78
C MET A 317 1.85 -25.83 2.94
N GLY A 318 2.07 -26.85 2.12
CA GLY A 318 1.00 -27.62 1.46
C GLY A 318 0.14 -28.36 2.49
N TRP A 319 -1.05 -28.80 2.11
CA TRP A 319 -1.97 -29.48 3.03
C TRP A 319 -1.37 -30.77 3.66
N SER A 320 -0.62 -31.55 2.89
CA SER A 320 0.09 -32.75 3.38
C SER A 320 1.12 -32.39 4.44
N ASP A 321 1.91 -31.36 4.16
CA ASP A 321 3.02 -30.91 5.01
C ASP A 321 2.45 -30.31 6.30
N LEU A 322 1.36 -29.55 6.20
CA LEU A 322 0.71 -28.89 7.33
C LEU A 322 0.13 -29.88 8.34
N ILE A 323 -0.47 -30.99 7.88
CA ILE A 323 -1.01 -32.02 8.79
C ILE A 323 0.12 -32.85 9.42
N GLY A 324 1.22 -33.07 8.70
CA GLY A 324 2.39 -33.79 9.21
C GLY A 324 3.27 -32.96 10.14
N TYR A 325 3.09 -31.65 10.18
CA TYR A 325 3.90 -30.73 10.97
C TYR A 325 3.45 -30.70 12.44
N THR A 326 4.39 -30.89 13.36
CA THR A 326 4.18 -30.75 14.80
C THR A 326 4.77 -29.41 15.28
N PRO A 327 3.94 -28.40 15.59
CA PRO A 327 4.42 -27.07 15.96
C PRO A 327 5.00 -27.04 17.39
N SER A 328 5.84 -26.05 17.65
CA SER A 328 6.24 -25.63 19.00
C SER A 328 5.03 -25.10 19.79
N ASP A 329 5.09 -25.12 21.13
CA ASP A 329 3.99 -24.67 22.00
C ASP A 329 3.58 -23.21 21.73
N ALA A 330 4.52 -22.36 21.32
CA ALA A 330 4.26 -20.97 20.95
C ALA A 330 3.38 -20.86 19.68
N ASP A 331 3.64 -21.70 18.68
CA ASP A 331 3.02 -21.62 17.34
C ASP A 331 1.83 -22.56 17.17
N ALA A 332 1.57 -23.43 18.15
CA ALA A 332 0.50 -24.41 18.12
C ALA A 332 -0.89 -23.78 17.92
N ARG A 333 -1.09 -22.52 18.33
CA ARG A 333 -2.34 -21.78 18.08
C ARG A 333 -2.46 -21.32 16.63
N GLU A 334 -1.40 -20.74 16.08
CA GLU A 334 -1.37 -20.26 14.69
C GLU A 334 -1.54 -21.43 13.71
N TRP A 335 -0.83 -22.53 13.95
CA TRP A 335 -0.96 -23.76 13.16
C TRP A 335 -2.39 -24.32 13.16
N ARG A 336 -3.03 -24.46 14.34
CA ARG A 336 -4.44 -24.90 14.44
C ARG A 336 -5.38 -23.92 13.73
N ALA A 337 -5.12 -22.62 13.85
CA ALA A 337 -5.92 -21.59 13.23
C ALA A 337 -5.87 -21.72 11.70
N GLU A 338 -4.68 -21.89 11.13
CA GLU A 338 -4.49 -22.04 9.69
C GLU A 338 -5.23 -23.28 9.14
N ILE A 339 -5.18 -24.43 9.85
CA ILE A 339 -5.96 -25.62 9.47
C ILE A 339 -7.46 -25.32 9.41
N HIS A 340 -8.02 -24.71 10.46
CA HIS A 340 -9.44 -24.38 10.49
C HIS A 340 -9.81 -23.32 9.44
N LYS A 341 -8.95 -22.33 9.19
CA LYS A 341 -9.13 -21.28 8.18
C LYS A 341 -9.26 -21.88 6.78
N ARG A 342 -8.36 -22.80 6.42
CA ARG A 342 -8.35 -23.46 5.09
C ARG A 342 -9.63 -24.23 4.80
N VAL A 343 -10.29 -24.78 5.83
CA VAL A 343 -11.57 -25.49 5.71
C VAL A 343 -12.78 -24.54 5.81
N ALA A 344 -12.71 -23.54 6.69
CA ALA A 344 -13.80 -22.59 6.91
C ALA A 344 -14.06 -21.70 5.67
N LEU A 345 -13.00 -21.33 4.93
CA LEU A 345 -13.12 -20.47 3.75
C LEU A 345 -13.96 -21.11 2.62
N PRO A 346 -13.73 -22.36 2.16
CA PRO A 346 -14.63 -23.06 1.24
C PRO A 346 -16.05 -23.26 1.78
N ALA A 347 -16.19 -23.52 3.09
CA ALA A 347 -17.51 -23.68 3.71
C ALA A 347 -18.36 -22.39 3.64
N ALA A 348 -17.73 -21.22 3.59
CA ALA A 348 -18.40 -19.92 3.44
C ALA A 348 -19.23 -19.83 2.15
N CYS A 349 -18.87 -20.56 1.08
CA CYS A 349 -19.65 -20.60 -0.15
C CYS A 349 -21.08 -21.12 0.10
N LEU A 350 -21.24 -22.12 0.97
CA LEU A 350 -22.56 -22.65 1.34
C LEU A 350 -23.36 -21.63 2.14
N VAL A 351 -22.69 -20.92 3.07
CA VAL A 351 -23.30 -19.88 3.90
C VAL A 351 -23.80 -18.71 3.04
N PHE A 352 -22.99 -18.26 2.08
CA PHE A 352 -23.39 -17.23 1.13
C PHE A 352 -24.49 -17.67 0.18
N ALA A 353 -24.52 -18.93 -0.22
CA ALA A 353 -25.65 -19.48 -0.99
C ALA A 353 -26.96 -19.44 -0.19
N LEU A 354 -26.93 -19.81 1.09
CA LEU A 354 -28.08 -19.73 1.99
C LEU A 354 -28.57 -18.28 2.16
N LEU A 355 -27.65 -17.35 2.43
CA LEU A 355 -27.97 -15.94 2.55
C LEU A 355 -28.49 -15.35 1.23
N GLY A 356 -27.88 -15.71 0.10
CA GLY A 356 -28.28 -15.26 -1.22
C GLY A 356 -29.70 -15.71 -1.59
N VAL A 357 -30.07 -16.95 -1.27
CA VAL A 357 -31.45 -17.45 -1.43
C VAL A 357 -32.40 -16.78 -0.44
N GLY A 358 -31.99 -16.68 0.83
CA GLY A 358 -32.77 -16.08 1.90
C GLY A 358 -33.17 -14.64 1.59
N PHE A 359 -32.23 -13.81 1.17
CA PHE A 359 -32.49 -12.39 0.86
C PHE A 359 -32.90 -12.14 -0.60
N GLY A 360 -32.56 -13.02 -1.54
CA GLY A 360 -32.91 -12.86 -2.95
C GLY A 360 -34.41 -13.05 -3.25
N ILE A 361 -35.10 -13.86 -2.43
CA ILE A 361 -36.53 -14.17 -2.59
C ILE A 361 -37.44 -13.15 -1.91
N THR A 362 -37.02 -12.54 -0.79
CA THR A 362 -37.90 -11.77 0.12
C THR A 362 -38.42 -10.46 -0.47
N HIS A 363 -37.67 -9.82 -1.36
CA HIS A 363 -37.97 -8.44 -1.74
C HIS A 363 -38.53 -8.31 -3.17
N VAL A 364 -39.84 -8.56 -3.29
CA VAL A 364 -40.65 -8.51 -4.53
C VAL A 364 -40.69 -7.12 -5.21
N ARG A 365 -40.14 -6.06 -4.60
CA ARG A 365 -40.17 -4.69 -5.17
C ARG A 365 -38.85 -3.93 -5.10
N ILE A 366 -37.76 -4.58 -4.71
CA ILE A 366 -36.49 -3.90 -4.60
C ILE A 366 -35.71 -4.14 -5.90
N GLY A 367 -35.44 -3.07 -6.65
CA GLY A 367 -34.81 -3.14 -7.96
C GLY A 367 -33.45 -3.86 -7.96
N ARG A 368 -33.08 -4.42 -9.11
CA ARG A 368 -31.87 -5.25 -9.36
C ARG A 368 -30.57 -4.67 -8.76
N SER A 369 -30.46 -3.34 -8.62
CA SER A 369 -29.30 -2.64 -8.07
C SER A 369 -29.11 -2.81 -6.55
N PHE A 370 -30.16 -3.09 -5.79
CA PHE A 370 -30.05 -3.27 -4.33
C PHE A 370 -29.46 -4.62 -3.94
N GLY A 371 -29.65 -5.66 -4.76
CA GLY A 371 -29.04 -6.98 -4.51
C GLY A 371 -27.52 -6.92 -4.42
N LEU A 372 -26.89 -6.03 -5.20
CA LEU A 372 -25.44 -5.79 -5.13
C LEU A 372 -25.04 -5.07 -3.84
N LEU A 373 -25.78 -4.04 -3.42
CA LEU A 373 -25.52 -3.33 -2.17
C LEU A 373 -25.71 -4.21 -0.94
N LEU A 374 -26.78 -5.02 -0.93
CA LEU A 374 -27.05 -5.97 0.15
C LEU A 374 -25.98 -7.08 0.18
N GLY A 375 -25.60 -7.60 -0.99
CA GLY A 375 -24.53 -8.60 -1.10
C GLY A 375 -23.20 -8.06 -0.58
N LEU A 376 -22.87 -6.81 -0.90
CA LEU A 376 -21.68 -6.15 -0.38
C LEU A 376 -21.76 -5.93 1.14
N ALA A 377 -22.88 -5.47 1.67
CA ALA A 377 -23.08 -5.30 3.12
C ALA A 377 -22.97 -6.63 3.90
N ILE A 378 -23.56 -7.70 3.38
CA ILE A 378 -23.46 -9.05 3.95
C ILE A 378 -22.01 -9.56 3.89
N THR A 379 -21.32 -9.30 2.77
CA THR A 379 -19.89 -9.63 2.60
C THR A 379 -19.04 -8.91 3.64
N ILE A 380 -19.26 -7.60 3.80
CA ILE A 380 -18.61 -6.76 4.81
C ILE A 380 -18.82 -7.36 6.19
N LEU A 381 -20.07 -7.67 6.56
CA LEU A 381 -20.40 -8.26 7.85
C LEU A 381 -19.70 -9.61 8.06
N TYR A 382 -19.72 -10.49 7.06
CA TYR A 382 -19.04 -11.79 7.11
C TYR A 382 -17.56 -11.63 7.44
N TYR A 383 -16.86 -10.78 6.69
CA TYR A 383 -15.43 -10.59 6.86
C TYR A 383 -15.09 -9.89 8.17
N LEU A 384 -15.89 -8.91 8.63
CA LEU A 384 -15.70 -8.33 9.97
C LEU A 384 -15.86 -9.37 11.09
N MET A 385 -16.84 -10.26 10.99
CA MET A 385 -17.04 -11.34 11.96
C MET A 385 -15.91 -12.38 11.91
N ALA A 386 -15.45 -12.73 10.71
CA ALA A 386 -14.36 -13.68 10.52
C ALA A 386 -13.03 -13.13 11.08
N LEU A 387 -12.78 -11.83 10.87
CA LEU A 387 -11.62 -11.13 11.41
C LEU A 387 -11.64 -11.11 12.94
N TRP A 388 -12.78 -10.74 13.53
CA TRP A 388 -12.92 -10.73 14.99
C TRP A 388 -12.76 -12.14 15.58
N GLY A 389 -13.34 -13.15 14.94
CA GLY A 389 -13.21 -14.55 15.34
C GLY A 389 -11.76 -15.06 15.26
N GLN A 390 -11.03 -14.74 14.18
CA GLN A 390 -9.61 -15.08 14.05
C GLN A 390 -8.77 -14.38 15.11
N HIS A 391 -8.99 -13.09 15.35
CA HIS A 391 -8.26 -12.34 16.38
C HIS A 391 -8.51 -12.91 17.78
N ALA A 392 -9.76 -13.21 18.11
CA ALA A 392 -10.13 -13.81 19.39
C ALA A 392 -9.53 -15.23 19.58
N ALA A 393 -9.44 -16.02 18.50
CA ALA A 393 -8.78 -17.31 18.51
C ALA A 393 -7.26 -17.20 18.77
N LEU A 394 -6.59 -16.28 18.07
CA LEU A 394 -5.14 -16.07 18.20
C LEU A 394 -4.77 -15.46 19.56
N ALA A 395 -5.58 -14.51 20.06
CA ALA A 395 -5.42 -13.94 21.40
C ALA A 395 -5.70 -14.95 22.54
N GLY A 396 -6.29 -16.11 22.23
CA GLY A 396 -6.64 -17.13 23.22
C GLY A 396 -7.90 -16.83 24.03
N THR A 397 -8.68 -15.81 23.66
CA THR A 397 -9.96 -15.51 24.32
C THR A 397 -11.06 -16.49 23.93
N LEU A 398 -11.00 -17.02 22.70
CA LEU A 398 -11.89 -18.06 22.20
C LEU A 398 -11.10 -19.31 21.77
N PRO A 399 -11.68 -20.52 21.90
CA PRO A 399 -11.14 -21.72 21.27
C PRO A 399 -10.96 -21.52 19.76
N VAL A 400 -9.83 -21.99 19.22
CA VAL A 400 -9.44 -21.76 17.81
C VAL A 400 -10.53 -22.21 16.83
N TRP A 401 -11.11 -23.38 17.02
CA TRP A 401 -12.18 -23.89 16.16
C TRP A 401 -13.42 -22.98 16.17
N MET A 402 -13.75 -22.37 17.32
CA MET A 402 -14.93 -21.51 17.44
C MET A 402 -14.67 -20.15 16.84
N GLY A 403 -13.47 -19.60 17.03
CA GLY A 403 -13.08 -18.32 16.43
C GLY A 403 -13.03 -18.38 14.90
N MET A 404 -12.41 -19.42 14.32
CA MET A 404 -12.31 -19.53 12.85
C MET A 404 -13.66 -19.85 12.16
N TRP A 405 -14.61 -20.47 12.86
CA TRP A 405 -15.93 -20.82 12.31
C TRP A 405 -17.05 -19.86 12.69
N LEU A 406 -16.77 -18.86 13.54
CA LEU A 406 -17.77 -17.95 14.10
C LEU A 406 -18.68 -17.32 13.03
N ALA A 407 -18.07 -16.72 12.01
CA ALA A 407 -18.81 -16.05 10.93
C ALA A 407 -19.71 -17.04 10.18
N ASN A 408 -19.18 -18.23 9.84
CA ASN A 408 -19.93 -19.27 9.14
C ASN A 408 -21.15 -19.74 9.94
N ILE A 409 -20.96 -20.03 11.24
CA ILE A 409 -22.02 -20.55 12.11
C ILE A 409 -23.14 -19.52 12.27
N VAL A 410 -22.79 -18.27 12.62
CA VAL A 410 -23.79 -17.23 12.87
C VAL A 410 -24.54 -16.88 11.59
N LEU A 411 -23.83 -16.70 10.48
CA LEU A 411 -24.46 -16.33 9.22
C LEU A 411 -25.23 -17.47 8.56
N ALA A 412 -24.83 -18.73 8.76
CA ALA A 412 -25.65 -19.87 8.37
C ALA A 412 -26.95 -19.92 9.16
N ALA A 413 -26.90 -19.68 10.47
CA ALA A 413 -28.09 -19.60 11.31
C ALA A 413 -29.03 -18.47 10.86
N VAL A 414 -28.49 -17.29 10.55
CA VAL A 414 -29.26 -16.17 9.98
C VAL A 414 -29.88 -16.55 8.63
N GLY A 415 -29.11 -17.15 7.72
CA GLY A 415 -29.61 -17.60 6.42
C GLY A 415 -30.76 -18.60 6.53
N VAL A 416 -30.61 -19.61 7.39
CA VAL A 416 -31.67 -20.59 7.68
C VAL A 416 -32.87 -19.92 8.34
N MET A 417 -32.66 -19.05 9.33
CA MET A 417 -33.71 -18.30 10.01
C MET A 417 -34.53 -17.46 9.02
N VAL A 418 -33.89 -16.74 8.09
CA VAL A 418 -34.57 -15.97 7.04
C VAL A 418 -35.34 -16.89 6.08
N ILE A 419 -34.80 -18.04 5.71
CA ILE A 419 -35.51 -19.01 4.85
C ILE A 419 -36.73 -19.60 5.57
N LEU A 420 -36.63 -19.91 6.86
CA LEU A 420 -37.74 -20.43 7.66
C LEU A 420 -38.79 -19.35 7.95
N ALA A 421 -38.35 -18.09 8.14
CA ALA A 421 -39.20 -16.91 8.31
C ALA A 421 -40.23 -16.80 7.19
N GLN A 422 -39.79 -17.05 5.96
CA GLN A 422 -40.60 -16.96 4.75
C GLN A 422 -41.78 -17.95 4.72
N ARG A 423 -41.82 -18.95 5.60
CA ARG A 423 -42.95 -19.88 5.73
C ARG A 423 -44.11 -19.27 6.52
N ARG A 424 -43.87 -18.25 7.36
CA ARG A 424 -44.90 -17.59 8.17
C ARG A 424 -45.36 -16.30 7.49
N PRO A 425 -46.62 -16.20 7.03
CA PRO A 425 -47.14 -14.95 6.49
C PRO A 425 -47.19 -13.88 7.60
N GLY A 426 -46.50 -12.75 7.40
CA GLY A 426 -46.58 -11.56 8.28
C GLY A 426 -45.32 -11.21 9.09
N TRP A 427 -44.24 -12.01 9.05
CA TRP A 427 -42.98 -11.64 9.71
C TRP A 427 -42.01 -10.99 8.74
N ASP A 428 -41.74 -9.69 8.96
CA ASP A 428 -40.71 -8.92 8.22
C ASP A 428 -39.42 -8.86 9.05
N PRO A 429 -38.37 -9.64 8.72
CA PRO A 429 -37.11 -9.68 9.48
C PRO A 429 -36.33 -8.35 9.43
N LEU A 430 -36.68 -7.44 8.52
CA LEU A 430 -36.05 -6.13 8.34
C LEU A 430 -37.00 -4.95 8.67
N SER A 431 -38.11 -5.19 9.37
CA SER A 431 -38.99 -4.12 9.85
C SER A 431 -38.28 -3.12 10.78
N ALA A 432 -37.21 -3.53 11.45
CA ALA A 432 -36.32 -2.64 12.20
C ALA A 432 -35.43 -1.74 11.31
N LEU A 433 -35.23 -2.08 10.04
CA LEU A 433 -34.47 -1.28 9.07
C LEU A 433 -35.37 -0.32 8.28
N SER A 434 -36.67 -0.63 8.15
CA SER A 434 -37.64 0.31 7.58
C SER A 434 -37.98 1.46 8.53
N SER A 435 -37.73 1.34 9.84
CA SER A 435 -37.83 2.47 10.79
C SER A 435 -36.70 3.49 10.61
N LEU A 436 -35.50 3.07 10.17
CA LEU A 436 -34.41 3.97 9.78
C LEU A 436 -34.75 4.80 8.53
N ARG A 437 -35.66 4.32 7.67
CA ARG A 437 -36.19 5.13 6.55
C ARG A 437 -37.01 6.33 7.04
N HIS A 438 -37.58 6.27 8.25
CA HIS A 438 -38.28 7.40 8.87
C HIS A 438 -37.33 8.39 9.58
N ALA A 439 -36.06 8.03 9.78
CA ALA A 439 -35.05 8.94 10.33
C ALA A 439 -34.51 9.94 9.29
N TRP A 440 -34.85 9.79 8.01
CA TRP A 440 -34.60 10.78 6.96
C TRP A 440 -35.90 11.53 6.67
N PRO A 441 -35.97 12.86 6.83
CA PRO A 441 -37.21 13.59 6.62
C PRO A 441 -37.52 13.61 5.12
N SER A 442 -38.36 12.67 4.68
CA SER A 442 -39.09 12.79 3.42
C SER A 442 -40.20 13.82 3.62
N LYS A 443 -39.82 15.09 3.69
CA LYS A 443 -40.73 16.18 3.36
C LYS A 443 -40.94 16.08 1.86
N ASN A 444 -42.10 15.58 1.44
CA ASN A 444 -42.97 16.22 0.44
C ASN A 444 -43.85 15.22 -0.34
N ASP A 445 -44.80 14.55 0.34
CA ASP A 445 -45.89 13.81 -0.34
C ASP A 445 -47.30 14.27 0.04
N ASN A 446 -47.45 15.28 0.91
CA ASN A 446 -48.77 15.72 1.40
C ASN A 446 -49.42 16.88 0.64
N ASN A 447 -48.76 17.46 -0.37
CA ASN A 447 -49.31 18.63 -1.10
C ASN A 447 -50.01 18.29 -2.43
N LEU A 448 -50.22 17.02 -2.78
CA LEU A 448 -50.91 16.66 -4.04
C LEU A 448 -52.41 16.35 -3.90
N LYS A 449 -53.01 16.51 -2.71
CA LYS A 449 -54.44 16.20 -2.48
C LYS A 449 -55.34 17.42 -2.22
N THR A 450 -54.80 18.63 -2.16
CA THR A 450 -55.61 19.84 -1.86
C THR A 450 -55.91 20.73 -3.09
N MET A 451 -55.54 20.32 -4.31
CA MET A 451 -55.84 21.11 -5.54
C MET A 451 -56.93 20.49 -6.44
N ARG A 452 -57.80 19.65 -5.88
CA ARG A 452 -58.96 19.10 -6.59
C ARG A 452 -60.27 19.46 -5.88
N GLN A 453 -60.45 20.75 -5.59
CA GLN A 453 -61.76 21.33 -5.27
C GLN A 453 -61.59 22.87 -5.31
N GLY A 454 -61.98 23.46 -6.43
CA GLY A 454 -61.96 24.89 -6.68
C GLY A 454 -62.68 25.14 -7.99
N GLU A 455 -63.87 25.72 -7.87
CA GLU A 455 -64.94 25.83 -8.84
C GLU A 455 -64.57 26.64 -10.10
N GLY A 456 -65.36 26.39 -11.16
CA GLY A 456 -65.24 27.05 -12.46
C GLY A 456 -65.42 28.57 -12.41
N GLY A 457 -64.55 29.25 -13.15
CA GLY A 457 -64.71 30.63 -13.62
C GLY A 457 -64.21 30.73 -15.06
N PRO A 458 -64.72 31.67 -15.87
CA PRO A 458 -64.52 31.66 -17.32
C PRO A 458 -63.09 32.00 -17.69
N VAL A 459 -62.54 31.21 -18.62
CA VAL A 459 -61.21 31.40 -19.19
C VAL A 459 -61.27 32.55 -20.18
N VAL A 460 -60.67 33.70 -19.82
CA VAL A 460 -60.36 34.78 -20.75
C VAL A 460 -59.03 34.44 -21.42
N GLU A 461 -59.08 34.08 -22.70
CA GLU A 461 -57.88 33.95 -23.54
C GLU A 461 -57.34 35.35 -23.90
N SER A 462 -56.05 35.56 -23.66
CA SER A 462 -55.28 36.65 -24.26
C SER A 462 -54.02 36.05 -24.91
N PRO A 463 -53.79 36.23 -26.22
CA PRO A 463 -52.61 35.73 -26.89
C PRO A 463 -51.44 36.71 -26.65
N GLY A 464 -50.73 36.50 -25.54
CA GLY A 464 -49.50 37.22 -25.20
C GLY A 464 -48.27 36.38 -25.53
N ALA A 465 -47.46 36.86 -26.47
CA ALA A 465 -46.22 36.27 -26.96
C ALA A 465 -45.36 35.57 -25.88
N VAL A 466 -45.23 34.24 -25.99
CA VAL A 466 -44.29 33.45 -25.20
C VAL A 466 -42.88 33.77 -25.66
N ARG A 467 -42.24 34.76 -25.02
CA ARG A 467 -40.78 34.91 -25.09
C ARG A 467 -40.15 33.59 -24.60
N PRO A 468 -39.16 33.02 -25.28
CA PRO A 468 -38.47 31.84 -24.78
C PRO A 468 -37.73 32.26 -23.50
N ARG A 469 -38.25 31.89 -22.34
CA ARG A 469 -37.53 32.00 -21.08
C ARG A 469 -36.26 31.17 -21.24
N ARG A 470 -35.12 31.86 -21.40
CA ARG A 470 -33.79 31.28 -21.19
C ARG A 470 -33.81 30.68 -19.78
N SER A 471 -34.01 29.37 -19.69
CA SER A 471 -34.19 28.67 -18.44
C SER A 471 -32.87 28.65 -17.69
N ALA A 472 -32.78 29.46 -16.64
CA ALA A 472 -31.72 29.35 -15.64
C ALA A 472 -31.82 27.99 -14.92
N LEU A 473 -30.66 27.38 -14.64
CA LEU A 473 -30.53 26.23 -13.75
C LEU A 473 -30.91 26.65 -12.30
N PRO A 474 -31.53 25.77 -11.48
CA PRO A 474 -31.91 24.39 -11.77
C PRO A 474 -33.42 24.22 -12.07
N GLN A 475 -33.74 23.43 -13.10
CA GLN A 475 -35.10 22.94 -13.37
C GLN A 475 -35.40 21.65 -12.57
N LEU A 476 -36.66 21.22 -12.56
CA LEU A 476 -37.09 19.98 -11.88
C LEU A 476 -36.30 18.75 -12.38
N LEU A 477 -35.99 18.69 -13.69
CA LEU A 477 -35.21 17.61 -14.31
C LEU A 477 -33.77 17.56 -13.77
N ASP A 478 -33.12 18.70 -13.64
CA ASP A 478 -31.74 18.78 -13.13
C ASP A 478 -31.68 18.30 -11.69
N ARG A 479 -32.66 18.71 -10.86
CA ARG A 479 -32.77 18.26 -9.48
C ARG A 479 -33.00 16.75 -9.40
N LEU A 480 -33.82 16.18 -10.27
CA LEU A 480 -34.08 14.74 -10.30
C LEU A 480 -32.80 13.97 -10.63
N ILE A 481 -32.13 14.33 -11.73
CA ILE A 481 -30.88 13.67 -12.18
C ILE A 481 -29.80 13.82 -11.13
N LEU A 482 -29.61 15.03 -10.58
CA LEU A 482 -28.60 15.27 -9.56
C LEU A 482 -28.90 14.45 -8.30
N SER A 483 -30.16 14.38 -7.86
CA SER A 483 -30.52 13.61 -6.68
C SER A 483 -30.31 12.11 -6.84
N ASP A 484 -30.57 11.54 -8.02
CA ASP A 484 -30.34 10.13 -8.30
C ASP A 484 -28.83 9.86 -8.44
N LEU A 485 -28.11 10.73 -9.16
CA LEU A 485 -26.67 10.66 -9.33
C LEU A 485 -25.93 10.69 -7.99
N THR A 486 -26.25 11.64 -7.11
CA THR A 486 -25.61 11.76 -5.79
C THR A 486 -25.92 10.56 -4.91
N ARG A 487 -27.16 10.03 -4.94
CA ARG A 487 -27.54 8.82 -4.18
C ARG A 487 -26.74 7.61 -4.64
N PHE A 488 -26.69 7.34 -5.95
CA PHE A 488 -25.91 6.22 -6.48
C PHE A 488 -24.40 6.40 -6.24
N PHE A 489 -23.88 7.61 -6.41
CA PHE A 489 -22.48 7.94 -6.12
C PHE A 489 -22.10 7.61 -4.68
N VAL A 490 -22.89 8.05 -3.70
CA VAL A 490 -22.65 7.78 -2.27
C VAL A 490 -22.70 6.28 -1.97
N TYR A 491 -23.67 5.54 -2.53
CA TYR A 491 -23.75 4.09 -2.32
C TYR A 491 -22.57 3.32 -2.91
N ILE A 492 -22.16 3.67 -4.13
CA ILE A 492 -21.02 3.04 -4.79
C ILE A 492 -19.73 3.40 -4.05
N LEU A 493 -19.49 4.69 -3.77
CA LEU A 493 -18.31 5.16 -3.06
C LEU A 493 -18.18 4.52 -1.67
N GLY A 494 -19.25 4.54 -0.87
CA GLY A 494 -19.25 3.95 0.47
C GLY A 494 -19.05 2.43 0.45
N GLY A 495 -19.71 1.75 -0.49
CA GLY A 495 -19.57 0.30 -0.64
C GLY A 495 -18.15 -0.13 -1.01
N PHE A 496 -17.59 0.46 -2.06
CA PHE A 496 -16.22 0.15 -2.48
C PHE A 496 -15.18 0.58 -1.42
N SER A 497 -15.38 1.72 -0.76
CA SER A 497 -14.48 2.16 0.30
C SER A 497 -14.48 1.20 1.50
N ALA A 498 -15.66 0.74 1.93
CA ALA A 498 -15.80 -0.24 3.00
C ALA A 498 -15.15 -1.58 2.64
N LEU A 499 -15.30 -2.03 1.39
CA LEU A 499 -14.64 -3.24 0.90
C LEU A 499 -13.10 -3.13 1.02
N ILE A 500 -12.52 -2.02 0.56
CA ILE A 500 -11.06 -1.81 0.64
C ILE A 500 -10.59 -1.69 2.10
N LEU A 501 -11.36 -1.02 2.96
CA LEU A 501 -11.03 -0.92 4.40
C LEU A 501 -10.94 -2.30 5.05
N ILE A 502 -11.89 -3.19 4.74
CA ILE A 502 -11.90 -4.55 5.28
C ILE A 502 -10.73 -5.36 4.74
N ILE A 503 -10.48 -5.32 3.43
CA ILE A 503 -9.32 -6.00 2.83
C ILE A 503 -8.03 -5.52 3.49
N THR A 504 -7.89 -4.20 3.70
CA THR A 504 -6.72 -3.62 4.37
C THR A 504 -6.60 -4.10 5.81
N LEU A 505 -7.71 -4.14 6.54
CA LEU A 505 -7.73 -4.64 7.92
C LEU A 505 -7.34 -6.11 8.01
N PHE A 506 -7.77 -6.96 7.07
CA PHE A 506 -7.30 -8.35 6.95
C PHE A 506 -5.80 -8.43 6.69
N GLN A 507 -5.28 -7.63 5.75
CA GLN A 507 -3.85 -7.57 5.45
C GLN A 507 -3.00 -7.08 6.62
N LEU A 508 -3.59 -6.33 7.57
CA LEU A 508 -2.91 -5.83 8.76
C LEU A 508 -3.08 -6.76 9.98
N LEU A 509 -3.99 -7.74 9.93
CA LEU A 509 -4.38 -8.52 11.10
C LEU A 509 -3.20 -9.29 11.71
N ASP A 510 -2.38 -9.90 10.87
CA ASP A 510 -1.23 -10.68 11.32
C ASP A 510 -0.20 -9.80 12.03
N TYR A 511 0.00 -8.56 11.55
CA TYR A 511 0.87 -7.60 12.22
C TYR A 511 0.28 -7.09 13.54
N ILE A 512 -1.03 -6.81 13.58
CA ILE A 512 -1.73 -6.33 14.79
C ILE A 512 -1.66 -7.37 15.91
N THR A 513 -1.88 -8.64 15.58
CA THR A 513 -1.84 -9.75 16.54
C THR A 513 -0.42 -10.01 17.04
N ARG A 514 0.56 -10.08 16.15
CA ARG A 514 1.97 -10.32 16.54
C ARG A 514 2.56 -9.21 17.39
N ASN A 515 2.29 -7.95 17.03
CA ASN A 515 2.83 -6.80 17.74
C ASN A 515 1.97 -6.35 18.93
N ASN A 516 0.89 -7.08 19.28
CA ASN A 516 -0.08 -6.69 20.31
C ASN A 516 -0.52 -5.22 20.19
N THR A 517 -0.80 -4.76 18.97
CA THR A 517 -1.10 -3.35 18.73
C THR A 517 -2.47 -2.98 19.30
N GLU A 518 -2.53 -1.86 20.02
CA GLU A 518 -3.78 -1.36 20.60
C GLU A 518 -4.82 -1.04 19.50
N TRP A 519 -6.07 -1.47 19.72
CA TRP A 519 -7.14 -1.27 18.72
C TRP A 519 -7.43 0.21 18.41
N THR A 520 -7.15 1.13 19.34
CA THR A 520 -7.29 2.58 19.12
C THR A 520 -6.32 3.07 18.03
N VAL A 521 -5.10 2.54 18.00
CA VAL A 521 -4.09 2.83 16.97
C VAL A 521 -4.57 2.34 15.61
N VAL A 522 -5.13 1.13 15.57
CA VAL A 522 -5.70 0.54 14.34
C VAL A 522 -6.90 1.34 13.85
N ALA A 523 -7.82 1.71 14.74
CA ALA A 523 -9.00 2.51 14.39
C ALA A 523 -8.60 3.89 13.85
N ASN A 524 -7.63 4.55 14.49
CA ASN A 524 -7.07 5.81 14.00
C ASN A 524 -6.41 5.64 12.64
N TYR A 525 -5.64 4.57 12.43
CA TYR A 525 -5.02 4.28 11.14
C TYR A 525 -6.08 4.12 10.04
N LEU A 526 -7.14 3.35 10.28
CA LEU A 526 -8.23 3.16 9.33
C LEU A 526 -9.00 4.46 9.04
N LEU A 527 -9.20 5.31 10.05
CA LEU A 527 -9.85 6.61 9.89
C LEU A 527 -9.01 7.54 9.03
N PHE A 528 -7.69 7.61 9.26
CA PHE A 528 -6.78 8.42 8.46
C PHE A 528 -6.54 7.86 7.05
N LEU A 529 -6.80 6.56 6.84
CA LEU A 529 -6.76 5.91 5.53
C LEU A 529 -8.01 6.20 4.68
N LEU A 530 -9.16 6.46 5.31
CA LEU A 530 -10.44 6.63 4.63
C LEU A 530 -10.43 7.77 3.59
N PRO A 531 -9.88 8.97 3.85
CA PRO A 531 -9.77 10.03 2.85
C PRO A 531 -8.99 9.62 1.61
N TRP A 532 -7.91 8.84 1.76
CA TRP A 532 -7.13 8.31 0.63
C TRP A 532 -7.97 7.35 -0.21
N ILE A 533 -8.63 6.39 0.43
CA ILE A 533 -9.52 5.43 -0.24
C ILE A 533 -10.64 6.16 -1.00
N VAL A 534 -11.33 7.09 -0.34
CA VAL A 534 -12.43 7.86 -0.93
C VAL A 534 -11.96 8.67 -2.14
N ASN A 535 -10.81 9.34 -2.03
CA ASN A 535 -10.28 10.15 -3.13
C ASN A 535 -9.88 9.29 -4.33
N SER A 536 -9.26 8.13 -4.08
CA SER A 536 -8.85 7.18 -5.12
C SER A 536 -10.03 6.54 -5.86
N ILE A 537 -11.14 6.25 -5.17
CA ILE A 537 -12.31 5.58 -5.75
C ILE A 537 -13.30 6.58 -6.41
N ALA A 538 -13.30 7.85 -5.99
CA ALA A 538 -14.29 8.84 -6.43
C ALA A 538 -14.49 8.93 -7.96
N PRO A 539 -13.46 8.94 -8.82
CA PRO A 539 -13.68 9.00 -10.28
C PRO A 539 -14.41 7.76 -10.82
N MET A 540 -14.04 6.57 -10.36
CA MET A 540 -14.69 5.31 -10.75
C MET A 540 -16.12 5.24 -10.23
N ALA A 541 -16.36 5.68 -8.99
CA ALA A 541 -17.71 5.77 -8.43
C ALA A 541 -18.59 6.76 -9.22
N ALA A 542 -18.04 7.89 -9.67
CA ALA A 542 -18.75 8.85 -10.51
C ALA A 542 -19.14 8.27 -11.87
N LEU A 543 -18.22 7.56 -12.55
CA LEU A 543 -18.49 6.83 -13.80
C LEU A 543 -19.65 5.85 -13.63
N VAL A 544 -19.54 4.95 -12.65
CA VAL A 544 -20.56 3.92 -12.40
C VAL A 544 -21.89 4.57 -12.01
N ALA A 545 -21.88 5.64 -11.20
CA ALA A 545 -23.09 6.36 -10.81
C ALA A 545 -23.81 6.99 -12.01
N VAL A 546 -23.07 7.61 -12.94
CA VAL A 546 -23.63 8.13 -14.20
C VAL A 546 -24.22 7.00 -15.02
N MET A 547 -23.48 5.91 -15.21
CA MET A 547 -23.95 4.76 -15.99
C MET A 547 -25.22 4.13 -15.41
N VAL A 548 -25.31 4.02 -14.09
CA VAL A 548 -26.50 3.50 -13.41
C VAL A 548 -27.68 4.47 -13.55
N THR A 549 -27.45 5.76 -13.30
CA THR A 549 -28.50 6.79 -13.35
C THR A 549 -29.12 6.84 -14.75
N PHE A 550 -28.30 7.11 -15.76
CA PHE A 550 -28.78 7.23 -17.14
C PHE A 550 -29.22 5.89 -17.72
N GLY A 551 -28.63 4.77 -17.28
CA GLY A 551 -29.07 3.42 -17.66
C GLY A 551 -30.47 3.08 -17.15
N ILE A 552 -30.83 3.50 -15.94
CA ILE A 552 -32.20 3.35 -15.41
C ILE A 552 -33.17 4.27 -16.15
N LEU A 553 -32.79 5.55 -16.35
CA LEU A 553 -33.60 6.51 -17.11
C LEU A 553 -33.88 6.01 -18.55
N HIS A 554 -32.87 5.42 -19.20
CA HIS A 554 -33.01 4.85 -20.53
C HIS A 554 -33.90 3.60 -20.52
N LYS A 555 -33.71 2.69 -19.56
CA LYS A 555 -34.52 1.47 -19.42
C LYS A 555 -36.00 1.77 -19.16
N THR A 556 -36.29 2.79 -18.37
CA THR A 556 -37.65 3.24 -18.04
C THR A 556 -38.28 4.13 -19.12
N SER A 557 -37.63 4.27 -20.28
CA SER A 557 -38.05 5.13 -21.40
C SER A 557 -38.20 6.61 -21.06
N GLN A 558 -37.66 7.08 -19.93
CA GLN A 558 -37.70 8.50 -19.56
C GLN A 558 -36.85 9.34 -20.50
N VAL A 559 -35.70 8.84 -20.95
CA VAL A 559 -34.84 9.53 -21.94
C VAL A 559 -35.59 9.72 -23.26
N VAL A 560 -36.34 8.69 -23.71
CA VAL A 560 -37.11 8.75 -24.96
C VAL A 560 -38.23 9.77 -24.86
N ALA A 561 -38.97 9.80 -23.73
CA ALA A 561 -40.01 10.79 -23.48
C ALA A 561 -39.45 12.23 -23.44
N LEU A 562 -38.29 12.43 -22.82
CA LEU A 562 -37.62 13.74 -22.76
C LEU A 562 -37.18 14.21 -24.15
N LYS A 563 -36.62 13.32 -24.97
CA LYS A 563 -36.27 13.62 -26.36
C LYS A 563 -37.50 13.97 -27.20
N ALA A 564 -38.62 13.25 -27.01
CA ALA A 564 -39.88 13.56 -27.68
C ALA A 564 -40.44 14.94 -27.29
N SER A 565 -40.14 15.42 -26.08
CA SER A 565 -40.48 16.79 -25.63
C SER A 565 -39.53 17.89 -26.14
N GLY A 566 -38.60 17.56 -27.05
CA GLY A 566 -37.64 18.50 -27.63
C GLY A 566 -36.41 18.79 -26.77
N GLN A 567 -36.17 18.02 -25.70
CA GLN A 567 -34.98 18.19 -24.87
C GLN A 567 -33.77 17.47 -25.49
N SER A 568 -32.66 18.18 -25.63
CA SER A 568 -31.42 17.61 -26.16
C SER A 568 -30.73 16.70 -25.15
N ILE A 569 -30.00 15.69 -25.66
CA ILE A 569 -29.15 14.80 -24.84
C ILE A 569 -28.07 15.59 -24.09
N PHE A 570 -27.53 16.63 -24.75
CA PHE A 570 -26.55 17.56 -24.16
C PHE A 570 -27.07 18.25 -22.90
N ARG A 571 -28.35 18.63 -22.89
CA ARG A 571 -28.98 19.23 -21.72
C ARG A 571 -29.19 18.22 -20.60
N LEU A 572 -29.51 16.97 -20.93
CA LEU A 572 -29.64 15.90 -19.95
C LEU A 572 -28.30 15.59 -19.25
N ALA A 573 -27.20 15.70 -19.99
CA ALA A 573 -25.84 15.51 -19.48
C ALA A 573 -25.30 16.70 -18.66
N ALA A 574 -25.77 17.91 -18.91
CA ALA A 574 -25.29 19.14 -18.26
C ALA A 574 -25.25 19.08 -16.72
N PRO A 575 -26.30 18.63 -15.99
CA PRO A 575 -26.23 18.53 -14.53
C PRO A 575 -25.18 17.51 -14.06
N ALA A 576 -24.96 16.42 -14.79
CA ALA A 576 -23.93 15.44 -14.46
C ALA A 576 -22.51 16.00 -14.68
N LEU A 577 -22.29 16.74 -15.78
CA LEU A 577 -21.01 17.40 -16.06
C LEU A 577 -20.69 18.49 -15.02
N LEU A 578 -21.67 19.32 -14.66
CA LEU A 578 -21.51 20.32 -13.61
C LEU A 578 -21.22 19.67 -12.25
N ALA A 579 -21.94 18.60 -11.90
CA ALA A 579 -21.67 17.84 -10.68
C ALA A 579 -20.25 17.26 -10.67
N SER A 580 -19.77 16.76 -11.81
CA SER A 580 -18.42 16.20 -11.93
C SER A 580 -17.32 17.27 -11.82
N LEU A 581 -17.56 18.49 -12.33
CA LEU A 581 -16.65 19.61 -12.17
C LEU A 581 -16.56 20.05 -10.70
N LEU A 582 -17.70 20.11 -10.00
CA LEU A 582 -17.74 20.37 -8.57
C LEU A 582 -17.04 19.25 -7.78
N LEU A 583 -17.26 17.99 -8.16
CA LEU A 583 -16.58 16.85 -7.56
C LEU A 583 -15.07 16.92 -7.77
N SER A 584 -14.59 17.27 -8.97
CA SER A 584 -13.17 17.51 -9.25
C SER A 584 -12.58 18.58 -8.35
N ALA A 585 -13.29 19.69 -8.12
CA ALA A 585 -12.83 20.72 -7.19
C ALA A 585 -12.74 20.20 -5.74
N VAL A 586 -13.74 19.44 -5.28
CA VAL A 586 -13.73 18.82 -3.94
C VAL A 586 -12.57 17.83 -3.79
N VAL A 587 -12.33 16.99 -4.80
CA VAL A 587 -11.22 16.03 -4.86
C VAL A 587 -9.87 16.76 -4.83
N PHE A 588 -9.72 17.85 -5.58
CA PHE A 588 -8.51 18.67 -5.55
C PHE A 588 -8.25 19.27 -4.16
N LEU A 589 -9.27 19.84 -3.51
CA LEU A 589 -9.15 20.40 -2.16
C LEU A 589 -8.81 19.32 -1.13
N ASN A 590 -9.46 18.16 -1.21
CA ASN A 590 -9.14 17.01 -0.36
C ASN A 590 -7.68 16.56 -0.58
N GLN A 591 -7.24 16.50 -1.83
CA GLN A 591 -5.89 16.09 -2.21
C GLN A 591 -4.79 17.06 -1.80
N ASP A 592 -5.06 18.36 -1.77
CA ASP A 592 -4.04 19.33 -1.40
C ASP A 592 -4.00 19.66 0.10
N TYR A 593 -5.15 19.65 0.78
CA TYR A 593 -5.24 20.05 2.19
C TYR A 593 -5.35 18.88 3.17
N ILE A 594 -6.23 17.92 2.90
CA ILE A 594 -6.57 16.86 3.86
C ILE A 594 -5.61 15.66 3.69
N LEU A 595 -5.36 15.24 2.46
CA LEU A 595 -4.56 14.06 2.15
C LEU A 595 -3.12 14.13 2.66
N PRO A 596 -2.36 15.25 2.51
CA PRO A 596 -1.01 15.31 3.02
C PRO A 596 -0.94 15.12 4.54
N PHE A 597 -1.87 15.74 5.29
CA PHE A 597 -1.95 15.62 6.74
C PHE A 597 -2.31 14.18 7.16
N THR A 598 -3.36 13.63 6.56
CA THR A 598 -3.84 12.28 6.89
C THR A 598 -2.86 11.20 6.47
N ASN A 599 -2.18 11.34 5.32
CA ASN A 599 -1.12 10.43 4.87
C ASN A 599 0.09 10.45 5.80
N ARG A 600 0.54 11.61 6.30
CA ARG A 600 1.62 11.67 7.30
C ARG A 600 1.24 10.89 8.56
N ARG A 601 0.03 11.13 9.09
CA ARG A 601 -0.45 10.44 10.30
C ARG A 601 -0.65 8.94 10.07
N GLN A 602 -1.21 8.56 8.92
CA GLN A 602 -1.40 7.18 8.51
C GLN A 602 -0.07 6.45 8.36
N ASN A 603 0.92 7.03 7.68
CA ASN A 603 2.25 6.42 7.51
C ASN A 603 2.91 6.19 8.86
N ASN A 604 2.74 7.12 9.80
CA ASN A 604 3.24 6.97 11.15
C ASN A 604 2.56 5.80 11.90
N LEU A 605 1.24 5.72 11.84
CA LEU A 605 0.49 4.62 12.48
C LEU A 605 0.73 3.27 11.79
N ARG A 606 0.96 3.25 10.47
CA ARG A 606 1.28 2.04 9.72
C ARG A 606 2.60 1.43 10.18
N TYR A 607 3.58 2.26 10.47
CA TYR A 607 4.87 1.79 11.00
C TYR A 607 4.68 1.17 12.38
N LEU A 608 3.93 1.83 13.27
CA LEU A 608 3.54 1.30 14.59
C LEU A 608 2.95 -0.09 14.50
N ILE A 609 1.96 -0.27 13.62
CA ILE A 609 1.27 -1.54 13.45
C ILE A 609 2.21 -2.63 12.91
N ARG A 610 3.10 -2.30 11.95
CA ARG A 610 3.96 -3.29 11.28
C ARG A 610 5.20 -3.68 12.08
N LYS A 611 5.84 -2.74 12.76
CA LYS A 611 7.11 -2.95 13.46
C LYS A 611 6.98 -2.99 14.98
N GLY A 612 5.78 -2.77 15.54
CA GLY A 612 5.54 -2.79 16.99
C GLY A 612 6.23 -1.65 17.75
N GLN A 613 6.82 -0.70 17.03
CA GLN A 613 7.56 0.44 17.55
C GLN A 613 7.05 1.68 16.84
N GLU A 614 7.05 2.84 17.49
CA GLU A 614 6.81 4.10 16.77
C GLU A 614 7.66 4.13 15.50
N PRO A 615 7.19 4.74 14.38
CA PRO A 615 8.13 5.19 13.37
C PRO A 615 9.29 5.80 14.14
N PRO A 616 10.54 5.52 13.78
CA PRO A 616 11.66 6.23 14.32
C PRO A 616 11.39 7.67 13.91
N GLN A 617 10.64 8.38 14.76
CA GLN A 617 10.72 9.80 14.84
C GLN A 617 12.21 9.98 14.96
N THR A 618 12.75 10.85 14.13
CA THR A 618 14.17 11.18 14.00
C THR A 618 14.92 11.40 15.35
N PHE A 619 14.22 11.31 16.47
CA PHE A 619 14.67 11.35 17.86
C PHE A 619 15.26 10.05 18.45
N TYR A 620 15.11 8.83 17.89
CA TYR A 620 15.63 7.60 18.55
C TYR A 620 16.08 6.45 17.63
N GLN A 621 16.98 6.70 16.67
CA GLN A 621 17.80 5.64 16.07
C GLN A 621 19.27 5.96 16.30
N THR A 622 20.00 5.00 16.86
CA THR A 622 21.45 5.05 17.09
C THR A 622 22.26 4.72 15.82
N SER A 623 21.59 4.56 14.66
CA SER A 623 22.22 4.33 13.36
C SER A 623 22.68 5.66 12.74
N ASN A 624 23.93 5.72 12.29
CA ASN A 624 24.54 6.94 11.76
C ASN A 624 23.78 7.45 10.52
N LYS A 625 23.26 8.68 10.56
CA LYS A 625 22.53 9.31 9.45
C LYS A 625 23.49 9.93 8.43
N TRP A 626 23.17 9.80 7.15
CA TRP A 626 23.91 10.38 6.04
C TRP A 626 23.10 11.46 5.33
N ILE A 627 23.65 12.68 5.24
CA ILE A 627 23.00 13.81 4.56
C ILE A 627 24.04 14.55 3.72
N PHE A 628 23.68 15.00 2.53
CA PHE A 628 24.55 15.86 1.72
C PHE A 628 24.55 17.29 2.24
N GLY A 629 25.68 17.98 2.09
CA GLY A 629 25.77 19.42 2.18
C GLY A 629 25.79 20.06 0.80
N SER A 630 25.88 21.38 0.81
CA SER A 630 26.38 22.16 -0.30
C SER A 630 27.82 21.77 -0.67
N GLU A 631 28.21 22.05 -1.92
CA GLU A 631 29.61 21.93 -2.39
C GLU A 631 30.23 20.51 -2.34
N SER A 632 29.44 19.44 -2.51
CA SER A 632 29.93 18.04 -2.48
C SER A 632 30.44 17.60 -1.11
N ARG A 633 29.88 18.18 -0.05
CA ARG A 633 30.10 17.76 1.33
C ARG A 633 29.13 16.65 1.72
N ILE A 634 29.58 15.71 2.55
CA ILE A 634 28.74 14.68 3.17
C ILE A 634 28.82 14.83 4.69
N PHE A 635 27.66 14.88 5.32
CA PHE A 635 27.50 14.84 6.76
C PHE A 635 27.11 13.43 7.20
N ASN A 636 27.82 12.92 8.18
CA ASN A 636 27.49 11.69 8.86
C ASN A 636 27.42 11.96 10.36
N TYR A 637 26.29 11.66 11.01
CA TYR A 637 26.16 11.91 12.44
C TYR A 637 25.33 10.85 13.15
N ALA A 638 25.68 10.57 14.41
CA ALA A 638 24.94 9.58 15.19
C ALA A 638 23.62 10.13 15.72
N TYR A 639 23.61 11.40 16.13
CA TYR A 639 22.43 12.03 16.69
C TYR A 639 22.44 13.54 16.45
N PHE A 640 21.26 14.12 16.20
CA PHE A 640 21.06 15.57 16.14
C PHE A 640 19.88 15.95 17.03
N THR A 641 20.11 16.83 18.00
CA THR A 641 19.09 17.34 18.93
C THR A 641 18.51 18.64 18.36
N PRO A 642 17.24 18.67 17.88
CA PRO A 642 16.70 19.85 17.20
C PRO A 642 16.33 21.02 18.13
N THR A 643 16.12 20.74 19.42
CA THR A 643 15.79 21.77 20.43
C THR A 643 17.02 22.60 20.79
N THR A 644 18.18 21.94 20.89
CA THR A 644 19.46 22.57 21.27
C THR A 644 20.40 22.80 20.09
N ASN A 645 20.03 22.35 18.88
CA ASN A 645 20.88 22.35 17.68
C ASN A 645 22.26 21.72 17.93
N THR A 646 22.28 20.55 18.56
CA THR A 646 23.52 19.85 18.91
C THR A 646 23.65 18.51 18.22
N PHE A 647 24.81 18.23 17.62
CA PHE A 647 25.19 16.93 17.09
C PHE A 647 25.95 16.10 18.12
N ALA A 648 25.77 14.78 18.06
CA ALA A 648 26.68 13.80 18.64
C ALA A 648 27.36 13.00 17.52
N ARG A 649 28.68 12.83 17.63
CA ARG A 649 29.57 12.15 16.67
C ARG A 649 29.37 12.66 15.23
N LEU A 650 29.66 13.93 15.01
CA LEU A 650 29.59 14.56 13.69
C LEU A 650 30.85 14.23 12.88
N ASN A 651 30.67 13.64 11.70
CA ASN A 651 31.64 13.50 10.64
C ASN A 651 31.23 14.42 9.49
N VAL A 652 32.17 15.20 8.96
CA VAL A 652 32.01 16.01 7.76
C VAL A 652 33.08 15.57 6.77
N LEU A 653 32.67 15.20 5.57
CA LEU A 653 33.54 14.76 4.48
C LEU A 653 33.41 15.73 3.32
N ASP A 654 34.49 16.43 2.98
CA ASP A 654 34.56 17.25 1.77
C ASP A 654 35.14 16.38 0.65
N LEU A 655 34.37 16.18 -0.42
CA LEU A 655 34.76 15.39 -1.59
C LEU A 655 35.26 16.31 -2.72
N SER A 656 36.29 15.86 -3.44
CA SER A 656 36.68 16.41 -4.75
C SER A 656 35.94 15.67 -5.86
N ARG A 657 35.61 16.35 -6.97
CA ARG A 657 34.96 15.71 -8.14
C ARG A 657 35.94 15.17 -9.17
N GLU A 658 37.15 15.74 -9.24
CA GLU A 658 38.17 15.36 -10.22
C GLU A 658 39.55 15.29 -9.55
N PRO A 659 40.07 14.10 -9.20
CA PRO A 659 39.39 12.79 -9.14
C PRO A 659 38.43 12.69 -7.93
N PHE A 660 37.44 11.78 -8.03
CA PHE A 660 36.48 11.52 -6.95
C PHE A 660 37.17 10.91 -5.71
N SER A 661 37.51 11.76 -4.76
CA SER A 661 38.35 11.43 -3.60
C SER A 661 38.03 12.33 -2.40
N ILE A 662 38.32 11.85 -1.19
CA ILE A 662 38.09 12.60 0.04
C ILE A 662 39.21 13.64 0.18
N ARG A 663 38.88 14.94 0.18
CA ARG A 663 39.87 16.03 0.37
C ARG A 663 40.10 16.34 1.85
N ARG A 664 39.02 16.32 2.64
CA ARG A 664 39.04 16.66 4.05
C ARG A 664 38.01 15.82 4.80
N ARG A 665 38.41 15.32 5.96
CA ARG A 665 37.52 14.69 6.92
C ARG A 665 37.64 15.39 8.26
N LEU A 666 36.52 15.85 8.79
CA LEU A 666 36.41 16.51 10.08
C LEU A 666 35.52 15.67 10.97
N TYR A 667 36.01 15.30 12.15
CA TYR A 667 35.26 14.55 13.14
C TYR A 667 35.15 15.36 14.43
N ALA A 668 33.99 15.32 15.08
CA ALA A 668 33.80 15.88 16.41
C ALA A 668 32.85 15.01 17.23
N ARG A 669 33.18 14.79 18.52
CA ARG A 669 32.31 14.02 19.41
C ARG A 669 31.01 14.76 19.70
N ARG A 670 31.07 16.09 19.79
CA ARG A 670 29.90 16.96 19.94
C ARG A 670 30.06 18.19 19.05
N ALA A 671 28.97 18.66 18.46
CA ALA A 671 28.95 19.95 17.77
C ALA A 671 27.71 20.74 18.20
N SER A 672 27.83 22.03 18.46
CA SER A 672 26.71 22.91 18.82
C SER A 672 26.68 24.14 17.95
N TRP A 673 25.48 24.61 17.62
CA TRP A 673 25.31 25.83 16.85
C TRP A 673 25.36 27.08 17.73
N ASP A 674 26.22 28.05 17.39
CA ASP A 674 26.26 29.37 18.03
C ASP A 674 25.43 30.36 17.21
N ASN A 675 24.29 30.80 17.77
CA ASN A 675 23.39 31.75 17.12
C ASN A 675 24.02 33.16 16.97
N ALA A 676 24.99 33.53 17.80
CA ALA A 676 25.58 34.87 17.76
C ALA A 676 26.57 35.03 16.61
N THR A 677 27.39 34.00 16.35
CA THR A 677 28.40 34.03 15.28
C THR A 677 27.96 33.33 14.00
N GLN A 678 26.82 32.60 14.02
CA GLN A 678 26.34 31.77 12.91
C GLN A 678 27.37 30.69 12.50
N GLU A 679 28.07 30.10 13.47
CA GLU A 679 29.10 29.08 13.25
C GLU A 679 28.81 27.81 14.07
N TRP A 680 29.35 26.68 13.61
CA TRP A 680 29.35 25.43 14.36
C TRP A 680 30.55 25.38 15.30
N VAL A 681 30.29 25.21 16.59
CA VAL A 681 31.30 24.97 17.63
C VAL A 681 31.46 23.45 17.79
N LEU A 682 32.61 22.93 17.38
CA LEU A 682 32.95 21.51 17.43
C LEU A 682 33.81 21.24 18.66
N GLU A 683 33.42 20.26 19.46
CA GLU A 683 34.12 19.86 20.68
C GLU A 683 34.74 18.47 20.54
N LYS A 684 35.97 18.31 21.04
CA LYS A 684 36.72 17.05 21.13
C LYS A 684 36.74 16.33 19.78
N GLY A 685 37.45 16.93 18.82
CA GLY A 685 37.47 16.48 17.44
C GLY A 685 38.85 16.43 16.84
N TRP A 686 38.91 16.05 15.57
CA TRP A 686 40.11 16.08 14.76
C TRP A 686 39.77 16.39 13.31
N GLU A 687 40.73 16.98 12.62
CA GLU A 687 40.66 17.24 11.19
C GLU A 687 41.78 16.46 10.48
N ARG A 688 41.43 15.80 9.38
CA ARG A 688 42.39 15.15 8.49
C ARG A 688 42.24 15.70 7.08
N ARG A 689 43.35 16.14 6.48
CA ARG A 689 43.40 16.62 5.09
C ARG A 689 44.19 15.66 4.22
N PHE A 690 43.75 15.52 2.98
CA PHE A 690 44.28 14.58 2.01
C PHE A 690 44.70 15.28 0.71
N GLU A 691 45.78 14.81 0.09
CA GLU A 691 46.13 15.10 -1.31
C GLU A 691 45.96 13.79 -2.06
N GLY A 692 44.92 13.71 -2.89
CA GLY A 692 44.45 12.42 -3.41
C GLY A 692 44.13 11.48 -2.25
N ASP A 693 44.86 10.36 -2.16
CA ASP A 693 44.58 9.31 -1.18
C ASP A 693 45.52 9.32 0.04
N ARG A 694 46.50 10.25 0.07
CA ARG A 694 47.49 10.30 1.16
C ARG A 694 47.09 11.32 2.23
N PRO A 695 47.09 10.95 3.52
CA PRO A 695 46.87 11.91 4.60
C PRO A 695 48.09 12.82 4.73
N ILE A 696 47.89 14.13 4.54
CA ILE A 696 48.96 15.14 4.63
C ILE A 696 49.03 15.74 6.05
N ALA A 697 47.86 15.94 6.67
CA ALA A 697 47.75 16.64 7.94
C ALA A 697 46.71 15.97 8.82
N PHE A 698 47.04 15.81 10.10
CA PHE A 698 46.12 15.41 11.16
C PHE A 698 46.24 16.40 12.32
N GLU A 699 45.15 17.11 12.60
CA GLU A 699 45.10 18.14 13.64
C GLU A 699 43.99 17.81 14.64
N PRO A 700 44.33 17.30 15.84
CA PRO A 700 43.36 17.20 16.93
C PRO A 700 43.03 18.60 17.47
N PHE A 701 41.79 18.80 17.91
CA PHE A 701 41.35 20.03 18.55
C PHE A 701 40.40 19.76 19.72
N ALA A 702 40.55 20.54 20.79
CA ALA A 702 39.62 20.52 21.92
C ALA A 702 38.32 21.24 21.59
N GLU A 703 38.42 22.40 20.95
CA GLU A 703 37.30 23.21 20.46
C GLU A 703 37.71 23.86 19.13
N ARG A 704 36.81 23.87 18.14
CA ARG A 704 37.04 24.54 16.85
C ARG A 704 35.74 25.12 16.33
N ARG A 705 35.75 26.40 15.95
CA ARG A 705 34.63 27.04 15.26
C ARG A 705 34.78 26.87 13.76
N VAL A 706 33.71 26.43 13.09
CA VAL A 706 33.69 26.23 11.65
C VAL A 706 32.43 26.86 11.07
N SER A 707 32.62 27.77 10.13
CA SER A 707 31.55 28.28 9.29
C SER A 707 31.22 27.24 8.22
N LEU A 708 30.14 26.48 8.43
CA LEU A 708 29.54 25.61 7.41
C LEU A 708 28.36 26.36 6.78
N ALA A 709 28.12 26.15 5.49
CA ALA A 709 26.99 26.78 4.79
C ALA A 709 25.63 26.22 5.27
N GLU A 710 25.63 25.03 5.87
CA GLU A 710 24.44 24.35 6.35
C GLU A 710 24.05 24.82 7.75
N HIS A 711 22.98 25.61 7.82
CA HIS A 711 22.35 26.01 9.08
C HIS A 711 21.61 24.84 9.76
N PRO A 712 21.32 24.92 11.07
CA PRO A 712 20.58 23.88 11.80
C PRO A 712 19.23 23.52 11.18
N GLU A 713 18.56 24.47 10.51
CA GLU A 713 17.29 24.21 9.83
C GLU A 713 17.40 23.18 8.70
N TYR A 714 18.56 23.13 8.03
CA TYR A 714 18.84 22.16 6.98
C TYR A 714 18.70 20.72 7.49
N PHE A 715 19.22 20.44 8.69
CA PHE A 715 19.20 19.13 9.33
C PHE A 715 17.87 18.79 10.02
N LYS A 716 16.96 19.76 10.16
CA LYS A 716 15.60 19.56 10.70
C LYS A 716 14.60 19.12 9.63
N LYS A 717 14.96 19.18 8.35
CA LYS A 717 14.05 18.90 7.24
C LYS A 717 13.84 17.40 7.08
N GLU A 718 12.65 16.93 7.40
CA GLU A 718 12.23 15.54 7.22
C GLU A 718 12.05 15.22 5.73
N THR A 719 12.60 14.09 5.25
CA THR A 719 12.37 13.57 3.90
C THR A 719 10.98 12.96 3.81
N ILE A 720 9.99 13.83 3.64
CA ILE A 720 8.58 13.46 3.54
C ILE A 720 8.33 12.87 2.14
N GLY A 721 7.65 11.72 2.04
CA GLY A 721 7.27 11.15 0.74
C GLY A 721 6.37 12.10 -0.07
N SER A 722 6.41 12.02 -1.40
CA SER A 722 5.65 12.92 -2.29
C SER A 722 4.14 12.90 -2.05
N SER A 723 3.58 11.76 -1.62
CA SER A 723 2.17 11.61 -1.26
C SER A 723 1.76 12.36 0.03
N SER A 724 2.74 12.80 0.82
CA SER A 724 2.57 13.49 2.11
C SER A 724 2.90 14.98 2.03
N MET A 725 3.13 15.52 0.83
CA MET A 725 3.40 16.93 0.57
C MET A 725 2.20 17.64 -0.05
N THR A 726 1.93 18.87 0.40
CA THR A 726 1.05 19.81 -0.32
C THR A 726 1.67 20.21 -1.67
N LEU A 727 0.90 20.77 -2.60
CA LEU A 727 1.39 21.20 -3.91
C LEU A 727 2.47 22.30 -3.75
N GLY A 728 2.26 23.20 -2.79
CA GLY A 728 3.22 24.25 -2.45
C GLY A 728 4.49 23.72 -1.79
N GLU A 729 4.39 22.73 -0.90
CA GLU A 729 5.57 22.04 -0.34
C GLU A 729 6.32 21.26 -1.43
N LEU A 730 5.62 20.54 -2.30
CA LEU A 730 6.22 19.75 -3.37
C LEU A 730 6.96 20.63 -4.39
N ARG A 731 6.39 21.78 -4.78
CA ARG A 731 7.07 22.77 -5.64
C ARG A 731 8.36 23.29 -5.00
N ARG A 732 8.32 23.64 -3.71
CA ARG A 732 9.52 24.09 -2.97
C ARG A 732 10.55 22.98 -2.86
N ALA A 733 10.13 21.77 -2.51
CA ALA A 733 11.01 20.61 -2.45
C ALA A 733 11.70 20.33 -3.79
N ILE A 734 10.98 20.41 -4.92
CA ILE A 734 11.57 20.28 -6.27
C ILE A 734 12.61 21.37 -6.53
N ALA A 735 12.31 22.63 -6.19
CA ALA A 735 13.26 23.72 -6.37
C ALA A 735 14.53 23.51 -5.53
N ASP A 736 14.37 23.22 -4.24
CA ASP A 736 15.46 23.00 -3.29
C ASP A 736 16.35 21.82 -3.71
N LEU A 737 15.74 20.69 -4.07
CA LEU A 737 16.45 19.48 -4.48
C LEU A 737 17.10 19.64 -5.84
N SER A 738 16.44 20.32 -6.79
CA SER A 738 17.02 20.60 -8.11
C SER A 738 18.22 21.54 -8.02
N HIS A 739 18.19 22.55 -7.14
CA HIS A 739 19.34 23.44 -6.90
C HIS A 739 20.52 22.70 -6.25
N SER A 740 20.22 21.71 -5.42
CA SER A 740 21.22 20.84 -4.79
C SER A 740 21.72 19.73 -5.75
N GLY A 741 21.24 19.71 -6.99
CA GLY A 741 21.61 18.74 -8.01
C GLY A 741 20.97 17.37 -7.86
N PHE A 742 19.98 17.15 -7.00
CA PHE A 742 19.31 15.83 -6.93
C PHE A 742 18.42 15.59 -8.15
N ASP A 743 18.24 14.30 -8.50
CA ASP A 743 17.19 13.94 -9.44
C ASP A 743 15.81 14.19 -8.80
N VAL A 744 15.01 14.99 -9.50
CA VAL A 744 13.67 15.40 -9.08
C VAL A 744 12.60 14.88 -10.03
N LEU A 745 12.93 13.97 -10.96
CA LEU A 745 12.01 13.46 -11.97
C LEU A 745 10.74 12.89 -11.34
N ASP A 746 10.89 12.02 -10.34
CA ASP A 746 9.77 11.43 -9.61
C ASP A 746 8.86 12.48 -8.96
N LEU A 747 9.47 13.52 -8.37
CA LEU A 747 8.73 14.61 -7.74
C LEU A 747 8.01 15.47 -8.78
N ARG A 748 8.61 15.68 -9.96
CA ARG A 748 7.98 16.40 -11.08
C ARG A 748 6.79 15.63 -11.64
N ILE A 749 6.92 14.30 -11.80
CA ILE A 749 5.80 13.43 -12.22
C ILE A 749 4.69 13.50 -11.16
N ALA A 750 5.03 13.33 -9.88
CA ALA A 750 4.07 13.40 -8.79
C ALA A 750 3.34 14.76 -8.74
N LEU A 751 4.05 15.87 -8.99
CA LEU A 751 3.44 17.20 -9.06
C LEU A 751 2.40 17.28 -10.18
N GLN A 752 2.72 16.78 -11.36
CA GLN A 752 1.80 16.77 -12.49
C GLN A 752 0.61 15.84 -12.23
N SER A 753 0.84 14.64 -11.69
CA SER A 753 -0.23 13.71 -11.30
C SER A 753 -1.14 14.33 -10.24
N LYS A 754 -0.60 15.15 -9.33
CA LYS A 754 -1.40 15.84 -8.30
C LYS A 754 -2.41 16.84 -8.88
N ILE A 755 -2.06 17.46 -10.01
CA ILE A 755 -2.94 18.40 -10.71
C ILE A 755 -3.88 17.66 -11.66
N ALA A 756 -3.41 16.59 -12.31
CA ALA A 756 -4.19 15.83 -13.27
C ALA A 756 -5.29 14.98 -12.62
N PHE A 757 -5.01 14.35 -11.48
CA PHE A 757 -5.92 13.38 -10.84
C PHE A 757 -7.34 13.90 -10.56
N PRO A 758 -7.54 15.14 -10.05
CA PRO A 758 -8.91 15.61 -9.80
C PRO A 758 -9.75 15.78 -11.06
N LEU A 759 -9.14 16.13 -12.20
CA LEU A 759 -9.85 16.22 -13.48
C LEU A 759 -10.36 14.85 -13.97
N THR A 760 -9.84 13.75 -13.42
CA THR A 760 -10.30 12.41 -13.75
C THR A 760 -11.79 12.23 -13.45
N CYS A 761 -12.36 12.86 -12.41
CA CYS A 761 -13.81 12.79 -12.16
C CYS A 761 -14.64 13.30 -13.34
N LEU A 762 -14.24 14.43 -13.93
CA LEU A 762 -14.88 14.99 -15.12
C LEU A 762 -14.71 14.07 -16.33
N VAL A 763 -13.49 13.58 -16.56
CA VAL A 763 -13.18 12.64 -17.66
C VAL A 763 -14.02 11.36 -17.54
N MET A 764 -14.12 10.80 -16.35
CA MET A 764 -14.88 9.60 -16.05
C MET A 764 -16.39 9.78 -16.28
N VAL A 765 -16.95 10.92 -15.90
CA VAL A 765 -18.35 11.24 -16.20
C VAL A 765 -18.56 11.44 -17.70
N LEU A 766 -17.63 12.12 -18.38
CA LEU A 766 -17.69 12.35 -19.82
C LEU A 766 -17.65 11.06 -20.62
N VAL A 767 -16.82 10.09 -20.21
CA VAL A 767 -16.80 8.74 -20.78
C VAL A 767 -18.09 7.99 -20.42
N GLY A 768 -18.57 8.09 -19.19
CA GLY A 768 -19.77 7.37 -18.73
C GLY A 768 -21.04 7.71 -19.49
N LEU A 769 -21.22 8.97 -19.91
CA LEU A 769 -22.41 9.45 -20.59
C LEU A 769 -22.73 8.70 -21.91
N PRO A 770 -21.87 8.67 -22.94
CA PRO A 770 -22.16 7.96 -24.19
C PRO A 770 -22.36 6.45 -23.98
N PHE A 771 -21.57 5.82 -23.09
CA PHE A 771 -21.75 4.40 -22.78
C PHE A 771 -23.06 4.13 -22.05
N SER A 772 -23.53 5.04 -21.19
CA SER A 772 -24.80 4.88 -20.48
C SER A 772 -26.00 4.79 -21.43
N PHE A 773 -25.97 5.51 -22.55
CA PHE A 773 -27.00 5.43 -23.59
C PHE A 773 -26.86 4.18 -24.46
N SER A 774 -25.62 3.70 -24.68
CA SER A 774 -25.34 2.48 -25.46
C SER A 774 -25.76 1.18 -24.76
N VAL A 775 -25.80 1.15 -23.42
CA VAL A 775 -26.21 -0.03 -22.62
C VAL A 775 -27.64 -0.52 -22.95
N GLY A 776 -28.47 0.31 -23.57
CA GLY A 776 -29.75 -0.11 -24.16
C GLY A 776 -30.75 -0.62 -23.12
N LYS A 777 -31.43 -1.74 -23.42
CA LYS A 777 -32.38 -2.41 -22.50
C LYS A 777 -31.70 -3.38 -21.52
N ARG A 778 -30.38 -3.59 -21.63
CA ARG A 778 -29.64 -4.60 -20.84
C ARG A 778 -29.58 -4.26 -19.33
N GLY A 779 -29.95 -3.03 -18.95
CA GLY A 779 -30.24 -2.62 -17.57
C GLY A 779 -29.01 -2.18 -16.78
N ALA A 780 -29.25 -1.66 -15.57
CA ALA A 780 -28.25 -0.95 -14.75
C ALA A 780 -27.00 -1.79 -14.40
N LEU A 781 -27.15 -3.11 -14.21
CA LEU A 781 -26.03 -3.98 -13.85
C LEU A 781 -24.95 -4.08 -14.94
N TYR A 782 -25.37 -4.13 -16.21
CA TYR A 782 -24.42 -4.07 -17.33
C TYR A 782 -23.67 -2.73 -17.35
N GLY A 783 -24.37 -1.64 -16.98
CA GLY A 783 -23.74 -0.34 -16.81
C GLY A 783 -22.68 -0.33 -15.70
N VAL A 784 -22.96 -0.98 -14.55
CA VAL A 784 -21.99 -1.14 -13.46
C VAL A 784 -20.76 -1.93 -13.93
N ALA A 785 -20.97 -3.06 -14.60
CA ALA A 785 -19.89 -3.92 -15.07
C ALA A 785 -18.96 -3.22 -16.07
N ILE A 786 -19.54 -2.53 -17.06
CA ILE A 786 -18.77 -1.77 -18.06
C ILE A 786 -18.07 -0.60 -17.38
N GLY A 787 -18.73 0.12 -16.47
CA GLY A 787 -18.12 1.23 -15.74
C GLY A 787 -16.91 0.79 -14.92
N ILE A 788 -17.00 -0.35 -14.22
CA ILE A 788 -15.86 -0.93 -13.49
C ILE A 788 -14.74 -1.30 -14.47
N ALA A 789 -15.05 -1.98 -15.58
CA ALA A 789 -14.04 -2.38 -16.56
C ALA A 789 -13.30 -1.17 -17.17
N ILE A 790 -14.02 -0.10 -17.51
CA ILE A 790 -13.44 1.16 -17.99
C ILE A 790 -12.58 1.81 -16.90
N GLY A 791 -13.05 1.82 -15.64
CA GLY A 791 -12.29 2.36 -14.52
C GLY A 791 -10.97 1.61 -14.28
N LEU A 792 -10.98 0.27 -14.39
CA LEU A 792 -9.77 -0.55 -14.29
C LEU A 792 -8.81 -0.32 -15.45
N ALA A 793 -9.34 -0.23 -16.68
CA ALA A 793 -8.52 0.07 -17.85
C ALA A 793 -7.85 1.44 -17.71
N TYR A 794 -8.57 2.45 -17.20
CA TYR A 794 -8.00 3.76 -16.91
C TYR A 794 -6.89 3.67 -15.86
N TRP A 795 -7.13 2.99 -14.73
CA TRP A 795 -6.15 2.90 -13.65
C TRP A 795 -4.88 2.15 -14.09
N GLY A 796 -5.02 1.07 -14.86
CA GLY A 796 -3.89 0.38 -15.47
C GLY A 796 -3.11 1.26 -16.46
N LEU A 797 -3.80 2.03 -17.30
CA LEU A 797 -3.15 2.96 -18.23
C LEU A 797 -2.40 4.07 -17.50
N THR A 798 -2.95 4.61 -16.42
CA THR A 798 -2.27 5.61 -15.58
C THR A 798 -1.00 5.03 -14.96
N GLY A 799 -1.06 3.83 -14.39
CA GLY A 799 0.12 3.16 -13.87
C GLY A 799 1.21 2.97 -14.94
N LEU A 800 0.82 2.55 -16.16
CA LEU A 800 1.76 2.40 -17.27
C LEU A 800 2.41 3.73 -17.68
N PHE A 801 1.63 4.81 -17.83
CA PHE A 801 2.14 6.12 -18.23
C PHE A 801 3.06 6.74 -17.17
N GLU A 802 2.70 6.64 -15.89
CA GLU A 802 3.55 7.11 -14.79
C GLU A 802 4.88 6.35 -14.76
N GLN A 803 4.85 5.03 -14.90
CA GLN A 803 6.07 4.22 -14.96
C GLN A 803 6.91 4.57 -16.19
N MET A 804 6.32 4.67 -17.38
CA MET A 804 7.05 5.15 -18.57
C MET A 804 7.71 6.52 -18.36
N GLY A 805 7.09 7.40 -17.57
CA GLY A 805 7.68 8.66 -17.13
C GLY A 805 8.91 8.48 -16.23
N ARG A 806 8.84 7.57 -15.24
CA ARG A 806 9.96 7.28 -14.32
C ARG A 806 11.19 6.70 -15.01
N TYR A 807 11.00 6.00 -16.12
CA TYR A 807 12.10 5.49 -16.98
C TYR A 807 12.49 6.46 -18.11
N GLU A 808 12.13 7.75 -17.98
CA GLU A 808 12.46 8.82 -18.91
C GLU A 808 11.96 8.58 -20.36
N MET A 809 11.01 7.67 -20.57
CA MET A 809 10.43 7.41 -21.89
C MET A 809 9.41 8.48 -22.28
N LEU A 810 8.77 9.08 -21.28
CA LEU A 810 7.79 10.14 -21.45
C LEU A 810 8.16 11.35 -20.59
N PRO A 811 7.99 12.59 -21.11
CA PRO A 811 8.06 13.78 -20.29
C PRO A 811 7.06 13.73 -19.13
N PRO A 812 7.38 14.32 -17.95
CA PRO A 812 6.50 14.27 -16.76
C PRO A 812 5.06 14.73 -16.99
N MET A 813 4.87 15.68 -17.90
CA MET A 813 3.54 16.17 -18.27
C MET A 813 2.72 15.09 -18.99
N LEU A 814 3.30 14.39 -19.96
CA LEU A 814 2.60 13.32 -20.69
C LEU A 814 2.39 12.08 -19.80
N ALA A 815 3.35 11.77 -18.93
CA ALA A 815 3.24 10.68 -17.96
C ALA A 815 2.01 10.86 -17.04
N ALA A 816 1.73 12.07 -16.58
CA ALA A 816 0.58 12.35 -15.71
C ALA A 816 -0.73 12.61 -16.48
N TRP A 817 -0.69 13.39 -17.57
CA TRP A 817 -1.89 13.83 -18.28
C TRP A 817 -2.35 12.89 -19.40
N GLY A 818 -1.46 12.02 -19.90
CA GLY A 818 -1.73 11.14 -21.03
C GLY A 818 -3.03 10.33 -20.91
N PRO A 819 -3.27 9.62 -19.79
CA PRO A 819 -4.51 8.87 -19.58
C PRO A 819 -5.76 9.77 -19.62
N ASN A 820 -5.71 10.95 -18.99
CA ASN A 820 -6.82 11.91 -18.99
C ASN A 820 -7.12 12.46 -20.37
N LEU A 821 -6.08 12.75 -21.16
CA LEU A 821 -6.22 13.23 -22.53
C LEU A 821 -6.82 12.15 -23.42
N LEU A 822 -6.35 10.90 -23.31
CA LEU A 822 -6.83 9.78 -24.12
C LEU A 822 -8.30 9.46 -23.83
N PHE A 823 -8.65 9.26 -22.56
CA PHE A 823 -10.02 8.97 -22.15
C PHE A 823 -10.94 10.19 -22.32
N GLY A 824 -10.44 11.39 -22.06
CA GLY A 824 -11.20 12.64 -22.22
C GLY A 824 -11.54 12.91 -23.69
N ALA A 825 -10.56 12.79 -24.59
CA ALA A 825 -10.77 12.95 -26.03
C ALA A 825 -11.70 11.85 -26.58
N GLY A 826 -11.50 10.59 -26.18
CA GLY A 826 -12.36 9.47 -26.56
C GLY A 826 -13.80 9.65 -26.06
N GLY A 827 -13.97 10.05 -24.80
CA GLY A 827 -15.27 10.35 -24.19
C GLY A 827 -15.97 11.52 -24.87
N LEU A 828 -15.26 12.61 -25.14
CA LEU A 828 -15.81 13.76 -25.86
C LEU A 828 -16.24 13.40 -27.29
N TYR A 829 -15.39 12.68 -28.02
CA TYR A 829 -15.69 12.20 -29.36
C TYR A 829 -16.94 11.32 -29.37
N LEU A 830 -17.02 10.32 -28.50
CA LEU A 830 -18.19 9.45 -28.40
C LEU A 830 -19.46 10.22 -27.99
N PHE A 831 -19.33 11.20 -27.10
CA PHE A 831 -20.45 12.03 -26.67
C PHE A 831 -20.99 12.91 -27.80
N LEU A 832 -20.11 13.57 -28.56
CA LEU A 832 -20.49 14.40 -29.71
C LEU A 832 -21.04 13.58 -30.88
N THR A 833 -20.57 12.34 -31.06
CA THR A 833 -21.02 11.45 -32.14
C THR A 833 -22.30 10.69 -31.79
N SER A 834 -22.71 10.69 -30.51
CA SER A 834 -23.94 10.03 -30.07
C SER A 834 -25.15 10.68 -30.75
N ARG A 835 -25.79 9.94 -31.66
CA ARG A 835 -26.90 10.46 -32.48
C ARG A 835 -28.10 10.82 -31.60
N THR A 836 -28.52 12.09 -31.71
CA THR A 836 -29.80 12.64 -31.23
C THR A 836 -30.98 11.95 -31.86
#